data_AF-A0A6P0VXU3-F1
#
_entry.id   AF-A0A6P0VXU3-F1
#
_cell.length_a   1.000
_cell.length_b   1.000
_cell.length_c   1.000
_cell.angle_alpha   90.00
_cell.angle_beta   90.00
_cell.angle_gamma   90.00
#
_symmetry.space_group_name_H-M   'P 1'
#
loop_
_entity.id
_entity.type
_entity.pdbx_description
1 polymer ?
#
loop_
_entity_poly.entity_id
_entity_poly.type
_entity_poly.pdbx_seq_one_letter_code
_entity_poly.pdbx_strand_id
1 'polypeptide(L)'
;MTGKLLSAYFELHRRYYRSVNLERDFDRSDAVQGYVPTERSTDALQRILSAFNNPNAHRAWTMTGVYGTGKSAFAQYLACLCAPEKSQVRQVALAIAHRSFGQNSPEVATIEESLPKQGLFRAVATSQREPLSWTIARALANGAARFWHGKRKPELMHQLTDWAVEIEDGSAQIINQQVLKLLRDVVKAAKVNILLIIDELGKNLEYAARHQGIEDLYLLQQIAELQLKENHQVYFLGLLHQSFAGYSERLAAVEQSEWSKIEGRFESIPFAESPSQMTRLIGQAIDRTQADPILSVIDTCAQDWFNVLQSVLTENEISQKVLADGYPLHPLAALVLPMLCTRYAQNDRSLFTFLTSDETYAFPEFLKSETVQGDEIPTLKLYQIYDYFVESVTGLASRINLQRWVEIQGLIQDARDRNPDVLKVLKTIGILNLVTSTGVLRATPQLVTLALCNRADDETEQEQWQDIIKKLQQNGLITYRNQLDELRIWAGSDFNVEAAIYSLLEKERTSAAELLSAIRPLKPLVAARHYTTTGTLRYFEQRYVDSLTNLAELQCSIANYDGLIAYWMDVQLPEQIPGQTVDGKPLIVVSTTKLDLLQSRAQEFQALNTIQHKAAELQTDGVARREVRQRLVEAERLLDETLIQAFNWLEGQNTCWIAGQLEEIGQVRIFQSKLS
;
A
#
# COMPACT_ATOMS: atom_id res chain seq x y z
N MET A 1 -25.69 -31.87 26.56
CA MET A 1 -24.47 -31.06 26.39
C MET A 1 -24.85 -29.59 26.43
N THR A 2 -23.93 -28.75 26.89
CA THR A 2 -24.16 -27.50 27.62
C THR A 2 -24.59 -26.31 26.76
N GLY A 3 -25.72 -25.68 27.09
CA GLY A 3 -26.20 -24.38 26.58
C GLY A 3 -25.32 -23.20 27.03
N LYS A 4 -24.01 -23.32 26.83
CA LYS A 4 -23.01 -22.30 27.11
C LYS A 4 -22.72 -21.51 25.83
N LEU A 5 -22.26 -20.27 26.01
CA LEU A 5 -21.77 -19.43 24.91
C LEU A 5 -20.52 -20.04 24.28
N LEU A 6 -20.29 -19.76 22.98
CA LEU A 6 -19.05 -20.14 22.29
C LEU A 6 -17.80 -19.61 22.99
N SER A 7 -17.88 -18.41 23.59
CA SER A 7 -16.82 -17.79 24.41
C SER A 7 -16.42 -18.58 25.66
N ALA A 8 -17.19 -19.60 26.06
CA ALA A 8 -16.80 -20.52 27.12
C ALA A 8 -15.89 -21.67 26.64
N TYR A 9 -15.81 -21.89 25.32
CA TYR A 9 -15.01 -22.95 24.70
C TYR A 9 -13.83 -22.39 23.90
N PHE A 10 -14.03 -21.23 23.28
CA PHE A 10 -13.05 -20.58 22.42
C PHE A 10 -12.62 -19.23 22.98
N GLU A 11 -11.31 -19.06 23.09
CA GLU A 11 -10.67 -17.77 23.38
C GLU A 11 -9.68 -17.43 22.27
N LEU A 12 -9.12 -16.22 22.31
CA LEU A 12 -8.12 -15.77 21.34
C LEU A 12 -6.83 -15.45 22.07
N HIS A 13 -5.73 -16.06 21.62
CA HIS A 13 -4.45 -15.94 22.29
C HIS A 13 -3.85 -14.53 22.15
N ARG A 14 -4.11 -13.59 23.09
CA ARG A 14 -3.64 -12.18 23.09
C ARG A 14 -2.14 -11.93 22.76
N ARG A 15 -1.32 -12.98 22.69
CA ARG A 15 0.09 -12.98 22.28
C ARG A 15 0.34 -12.82 20.77
N TYR A 16 -0.65 -13.07 19.91
CA TYR A 16 -0.52 -12.84 18.45
C TYR A 16 -0.65 -11.34 18.05
N TYR A 17 -0.95 -10.45 19.00
CA TYR A 17 -1.70 -9.21 18.71
C TYR A 17 -1.00 -7.89 19.01
N ARG A 18 0.22 -7.87 19.54
CA ARG A 18 0.87 -6.59 19.81
C ARG A 18 1.56 -6.09 18.55
N SER A 19 1.18 -4.89 18.09
CA SER A 19 2.01 -4.15 17.14
C SER A 19 3.40 -3.97 17.73
N VAL A 20 4.37 -4.61 17.09
CA VAL A 20 5.76 -4.59 17.52
C VAL A 20 6.34 -3.26 17.08
N ASN A 21 6.76 -2.45 18.04
CA ASN A 21 7.59 -1.29 17.73
C ASN A 21 9.05 -1.72 17.93
N LEU A 22 9.81 -1.77 16.83
CA LEU A 22 11.17 -2.29 16.83
C LEU A 22 12.13 -1.55 17.79
N GLU A 23 11.92 -0.25 18.04
CA GLU A 23 12.79 0.51 18.93
C GLU A 23 12.43 0.30 20.40
N ARG A 24 11.13 0.35 20.72
CA ARG A 24 10.57 0.21 22.09
C ARG A 24 10.65 -1.22 22.59
N ASP A 25 10.36 -2.19 21.73
CA ASP A 25 10.21 -3.60 22.09
C ASP A 25 11.51 -4.40 21.84
N PHE A 26 12.57 -3.72 21.40
CA PHE A 26 13.84 -4.29 20.94
C PHE A 26 14.45 -5.40 21.83
N ASP A 27 14.55 -5.19 23.14
CA ASP A 27 15.13 -6.15 24.10
C ASP A 27 14.08 -6.69 25.09
N ARG A 28 12.81 -6.63 24.71
CA ARG A 28 11.68 -7.14 25.53
C ARG A 28 11.40 -8.60 25.20
N SER A 29 11.71 -9.51 26.11
CA SER A 29 11.44 -10.94 25.93
C SER A 29 9.96 -11.25 25.76
N ASP A 30 9.08 -10.49 26.41
CA ASP A 30 7.63 -10.62 26.28
C ASP A 30 7.11 -10.21 24.90
N ALA A 31 7.84 -9.34 24.19
CA ALA A 31 7.47 -8.91 22.84
C ALA A 31 7.77 -9.96 21.76
N VAL A 32 8.77 -10.84 21.97
CA VAL A 32 9.13 -11.90 21.01
C VAL A 32 8.47 -13.24 21.34
N GLN A 33 8.10 -13.52 22.61
CA GLN A 33 7.60 -14.82 23.07
C GLN A 33 6.34 -15.33 22.33
N GLY A 34 5.55 -14.43 21.74
CA GLY A 34 4.34 -14.76 20.97
C GLY A 34 4.56 -14.92 19.47
N TYR A 35 5.77 -14.73 18.95
CA TYR A 35 6.04 -14.82 17.53
C TYR A 35 5.90 -16.26 17.03
N VAL A 36 5.21 -16.44 15.90
CA VAL A 36 5.05 -17.73 15.23
C VAL A 36 5.66 -17.64 13.84
N PRO A 37 6.77 -18.36 13.57
CA PRO A 37 7.34 -18.46 12.25
C PRO A 37 6.33 -19.02 11.25
N THR A 38 6.04 -18.26 10.21
CA THR A 38 5.33 -18.69 9.00
C THR A 38 6.29 -19.26 7.97
N GLU A 39 5.79 -19.92 6.93
CA GLU A 39 6.62 -20.37 5.81
C GLU A 39 7.41 -19.22 5.16
N ARG A 40 6.78 -18.05 4.96
CA ARG A 40 7.47 -16.89 4.38
C ARG A 40 8.54 -16.33 5.30
N SER A 41 8.26 -16.27 6.61
CA SER A 41 9.29 -15.88 7.57
C SER A 41 10.45 -16.85 7.64
N THR A 42 10.19 -18.14 7.40
CA THR A 42 11.20 -19.20 7.39
C THR A 42 12.09 -19.08 6.15
N ASP A 43 11.49 -18.90 4.97
CA ASP A 43 12.21 -18.61 3.72
C ASP A 43 13.06 -17.33 3.84
N ALA A 44 12.50 -16.25 4.38
CA ALA A 44 13.23 -15.01 4.64
C ALA A 44 14.39 -15.22 5.62
N LEU A 45 14.17 -15.97 6.70
CA LEU A 45 15.20 -16.29 7.69
C LEU A 45 16.34 -17.10 7.07
N GLN A 46 16.03 -18.14 6.30
CA GLN A 46 17.04 -18.97 5.62
C GLN A 46 17.88 -18.15 4.65
N ARG A 47 17.25 -17.30 3.82
CA ARG A 47 17.96 -16.41 2.90
C ARG A 47 18.93 -15.49 3.62
N ILE A 48 18.45 -14.78 4.65
CA ILE A 48 19.28 -13.83 5.41
C ILE A 48 20.42 -14.55 6.15
N LEU A 49 20.14 -15.66 6.85
CA LEU A 49 21.16 -16.37 7.64
C LEU A 49 22.19 -17.09 6.76
N SER A 50 21.81 -17.55 5.57
CA SER A 50 22.78 -18.15 4.63
C SER A 50 23.84 -17.14 4.17
N ALA A 51 23.51 -15.85 4.12
CA ALA A 51 24.43 -14.79 3.74
C ALA A 51 25.44 -14.42 4.84
N PHE A 52 25.21 -14.82 6.09
CA PHE A 52 26.14 -14.54 7.19
C PHE A 52 27.45 -15.31 7.05
N ASN A 53 27.39 -16.50 6.45
CA ASN A 53 28.55 -17.38 6.24
C ASN A 53 29.08 -17.34 4.79
N ASN A 54 28.44 -16.61 3.89
CA ASN A 54 28.84 -16.54 2.49
C ASN A 54 29.37 -15.13 2.12
N PRO A 55 30.68 -14.96 1.88
CA PRO A 55 31.24 -13.66 1.55
C PRO A 55 30.73 -13.10 0.21
N ASN A 56 30.24 -13.94 -0.70
CA ASN A 56 29.73 -13.54 -2.02
C ASN A 56 28.21 -13.34 -2.06
N ALA A 57 27.50 -13.60 -0.97
CA ALA A 57 26.04 -13.42 -0.93
C ALA A 57 25.64 -11.94 -0.90
N HIS A 58 24.41 -11.66 -1.33
CA HIS A 58 23.76 -10.37 -1.09
C HIS A 58 23.66 -10.11 0.42
N ARG A 59 23.81 -8.84 0.82
CA ARG A 59 23.79 -8.41 2.23
C ARG A 59 22.83 -7.27 2.50
N ALA A 60 22.09 -6.87 1.48
CA ALA A 60 21.13 -5.79 1.54
C ALA A 60 19.80 -6.31 0.99
N TRP A 61 18.79 -6.32 1.86
CA TRP A 61 17.47 -6.83 1.57
C TRP A 61 16.43 -5.74 1.73
N THR A 62 15.41 -5.79 0.89
CA THR A 62 14.15 -5.10 1.11
C THR A 62 13.06 -6.13 1.36
N MET A 63 12.30 -5.98 2.43
CA MET A 63 11.18 -6.84 2.74
C MET A 63 9.88 -6.11 2.46
N THR A 64 9.13 -6.59 1.47
CA THR A 64 7.97 -5.88 0.92
C THR A 64 6.68 -6.64 1.23
N GLY A 65 5.72 -6.00 1.87
CA GLY A 65 4.40 -6.57 2.13
C GLY A 65 3.48 -5.53 2.75
N VAL A 66 2.16 -5.71 2.70
CA VAL A 66 1.23 -4.71 3.25
C VAL A 66 1.33 -4.58 4.78
N TYR A 67 0.66 -3.57 5.35
CA TYR A 67 0.53 -3.45 6.81
C TYR A 67 -0.08 -4.72 7.41
N GLY A 68 0.40 -5.12 8.58
CA GLY A 68 -0.13 -6.29 9.29
C GLY A 68 0.33 -7.65 8.77
N THR A 69 1.22 -7.74 7.76
CA THR A 69 1.79 -9.02 7.32
C THR A 69 2.86 -9.60 8.26
N GLY A 70 3.19 -8.91 9.36
CA GLY A 70 4.17 -9.39 10.35
C GLY A 70 5.63 -9.01 10.07
N LYS A 71 5.90 -8.10 9.12
CA LYS A 71 7.26 -7.62 8.78
C LYS A 71 8.08 -7.19 10.00
N SER A 72 7.56 -6.26 10.79
CA SER A 72 8.26 -5.75 11.99
C SER A 72 8.38 -6.83 13.07
N ALA A 73 7.41 -7.75 13.18
CA ALA A 73 7.50 -8.87 14.11
C ALA A 73 8.62 -9.86 13.71
N PHE A 74 8.75 -10.16 12.41
CA PHE A 74 9.88 -10.95 11.89
C PHE A 74 11.22 -10.25 12.11
N ALA A 75 11.30 -8.95 11.80
CA ALA A 75 12.53 -8.18 12.00
C ALA A 75 12.95 -8.14 13.49
N GLN A 76 11.98 -8.05 14.40
CA GLN A 76 12.21 -8.16 15.84
C GLN A 76 12.72 -9.55 16.24
N TYR A 77 12.09 -10.61 15.72
CA TYR A 77 12.53 -11.99 15.96
C TYR A 77 13.96 -12.21 15.45
N LEU A 78 14.28 -11.76 14.24
CA LEU A 78 15.64 -11.81 13.67
C LEU A 78 16.64 -11.01 14.53
N ALA A 79 16.27 -9.81 15.00
CA ALA A 79 17.12 -9.01 15.88
C ALA A 79 17.35 -9.69 17.25
N CYS A 80 16.34 -10.39 17.79
CA CYS A 80 16.48 -11.19 19.00
C CYS A 80 17.40 -12.41 18.78
N LEU A 81 17.28 -13.08 17.62
CA LEU A 81 18.22 -14.12 17.23
C LEU A 81 19.65 -13.56 17.09
N CYS A 82 19.84 -12.33 16.65
CA CYS A 82 21.19 -11.76 16.53
C CYS A 82 21.77 -11.21 17.85
N ALA A 83 21.06 -11.35 18.97
CA ALA A 83 21.54 -10.94 20.29
C ALA A 83 22.59 -11.92 20.87
N PRO A 84 23.38 -11.52 21.88
CA PRO A 84 24.35 -12.43 22.52
C PRO A 84 23.69 -13.69 23.07
N GLU A 85 24.38 -14.83 23.00
CA GLU A 85 23.87 -16.17 23.38
C GLU A 85 23.26 -16.22 24.79
N LYS A 86 23.84 -15.46 25.73
CA LYS A 86 23.39 -15.40 27.13
C LYS A 86 22.23 -14.43 27.38
N SER A 87 21.80 -13.68 26.37
CA SER A 87 20.69 -12.73 26.53
C SER A 87 19.35 -13.46 26.60
N GLN A 88 18.44 -12.97 27.44
CA GLN A 88 17.10 -13.56 27.59
C GLN A 88 16.33 -13.56 26.26
N VAL A 89 16.47 -12.50 25.46
CA VAL A 89 15.82 -12.39 24.14
C VAL A 89 16.32 -13.43 23.13
N ARG A 90 17.61 -13.74 23.10
CA ARG A 90 18.18 -14.80 22.25
C ARG A 90 17.64 -16.17 22.65
N GLN A 91 17.56 -16.45 23.96
CA GLN A 91 17.05 -17.72 24.48
C GLN A 91 15.58 -17.93 24.13
N VAL A 92 14.75 -16.88 24.28
CA VAL A 92 13.33 -16.96 23.90
C VAL A 92 13.17 -17.15 22.38
N ALA A 93 13.94 -16.42 21.57
CA ALA A 93 13.91 -16.58 20.12
C ALA A 93 14.34 -17.99 19.67
N LEU A 94 15.39 -18.56 20.26
CA LEU A 94 15.80 -19.94 20.00
C LEU A 94 14.74 -20.97 20.45
N ALA A 95 14.10 -20.75 21.59
CA ALA A 95 13.02 -21.62 22.06
C ALA A 95 11.83 -21.64 21.09
N ILE A 96 11.52 -20.51 20.44
CA ILE A 96 10.53 -20.43 19.36
C ILE A 96 10.99 -21.28 18.17
N ALA A 97 12.24 -21.11 17.71
CA ALA A 97 12.79 -21.90 16.61
C ALA A 97 12.68 -23.42 16.88
N HIS A 98 13.12 -23.88 18.06
CA HIS A 98 13.05 -25.30 18.43
C HIS A 98 11.62 -25.82 18.53
N ARG A 99 10.67 -25.00 19.01
CA ARG A 99 9.25 -25.39 19.08
C ARG A 99 8.61 -25.47 17.70
N SER A 100 8.92 -24.53 16.82
CA SER A 100 8.29 -24.38 15.52
C SER A 100 8.86 -25.33 14.46
N PHE A 101 10.18 -25.50 14.43
CA PHE A 101 10.85 -26.33 13.42
C PHE A 101 11.26 -27.72 13.94
N GLY A 102 11.35 -27.89 15.26
CA GLY A 102 11.90 -29.08 15.91
C GLY A 102 13.40 -28.92 16.21
N GLN A 103 13.89 -29.58 17.28
CA GLN A 103 15.27 -29.38 17.77
C GLN A 103 16.36 -29.76 16.76
N ASN A 104 16.11 -30.76 15.90
CA ASN A 104 17.08 -31.28 14.94
C ASN A 104 16.77 -30.84 13.49
N SER A 105 16.06 -29.74 13.31
CA SER A 105 15.69 -29.26 11.99
C SER A 105 16.88 -28.55 11.30
N PRO A 106 16.94 -28.54 9.95
CA PRO A 106 17.97 -27.80 9.22
C PRO A 106 17.90 -26.29 9.49
N GLU A 107 16.72 -25.73 9.78
CA GLU A 107 16.53 -24.33 10.16
C GLU A 107 17.24 -24.00 11.47
N VAL A 108 17.05 -24.84 12.50
CA VAL A 108 17.71 -24.65 13.80
C VAL A 108 19.21 -24.78 13.65
N ALA A 109 19.69 -25.79 12.92
CA ALA A 109 21.13 -25.95 12.64
C ALA A 109 21.71 -24.69 11.96
N THR A 110 21.01 -24.15 10.96
CA THR A 110 21.42 -22.90 10.29
C THR A 110 21.48 -21.72 11.26
N ILE A 111 20.51 -21.58 12.15
CA ILE A 111 20.48 -20.51 13.17
C ILE A 111 21.67 -20.62 14.14
N GLU A 112 22.04 -21.83 14.54
CA GLU A 112 23.14 -22.08 15.48
C GLU A 112 24.51 -21.95 14.82
N GLU A 113 24.65 -22.38 13.56
CA GLU A 113 25.90 -22.33 12.80
C GLU A 113 26.22 -20.94 12.23
N SER A 114 25.20 -20.18 11.78
CA SER A 114 25.40 -18.87 11.14
C SER A 114 25.56 -17.72 12.12
N LEU A 115 25.15 -17.86 13.38
CA LEU A 115 25.11 -16.74 14.33
C LEU A 115 26.22 -16.86 15.39
N PRO A 116 27.11 -15.85 15.50
CA PRO A 116 28.20 -15.90 16.46
C PRO A 116 27.68 -15.80 17.91
N LYS A 117 28.32 -16.52 18.84
CA LYS A 117 27.94 -16.54 20.28
C LYS A 117 27.91 -15.16 20.94
N GLN A 118 28.81 -14.27 20.52
CA GLN A 118 28.88 -12.89 21.01
C GLN A 118 27.74 -11.99 20.50
N GLY A 119 26.94 -12.46 19.55
CA GLY A 119 25.91 -11.69 18.86
C GLY A 119 26.48 -10.71 17.83
N LEU A 120 25.58 -9.96 17.20
CA LEU A 120 25.89 -8.89 16.26
C LEU A 120 25.74 -7.53 16.95
N PHE A 121 26.32 -6.50 16.33
CA PHE A 121 25.94 -5.12 16.62
C PHE A 121 24.59 -4.85 15.96
N ARG A 122 23.54 -4.73 16.78
CA ARG A 122 22.16 -4.58 16.31
C ARG A 122 21.80 -3.09 16.30
N ALA A 123 21.69 -2.51 15.10
CA ALA A 123 21.29 -1.13 14.87
C ALA A 123 19.88 -1.13 14.27
N VAL A 124 18.90 -0.62 15.00
CA VAL A 124 17.50 -0.66 14.57
C VAL A 124 16.86 0.69 14.79
N ALA A 125 16.17 1.19 13.76
CA ALA A 125 15.37 2.40 13.85
C ALA A 125 14.07 2.27 13.05
N THR A 126 13.05 2.98 13.50
CA THR A 126 11.84 3.22 12.70
C THR A 126 12.00 4.56 11.99
N SER A 127 11.82 4.53 10.68
CA SER A 127 11.92 5.71 9.82
C SER A 127 10.79 6.72 10.08
N GLN A 128 11.10 8.00 9.90
CA GLN A 128 10.15 9.09 9.78
C GLN A 128 10.25 9.73 8.38
N ARG A 129 9.42 10.74 8.08
CA ARG A 129 9.54 11.50 6.82
C ARG A 129 10.71 12.48 6.93
N GLU A 130 11.91 11.95 6.81
CA GLU A 130 13.18 12.63 7.05
C GLU A 130 14.30 12.05 6.16
N PRO A 131 15.50 12.66 6.12
CA PRO A 131 16.65 12.11 5.41
C PRO A 131 17.07 10.73 5.92
N LEU A 132 17.53 9.85 5.02
CA LEU A 132 17.95 8.50 5.41
C LEU A 132 19.16 8.52 6.36
N SER A 133 20.04 9.51 6.18
CA SER A 133 21.21 9.71 7.04
C SER A 133 20.83 9.87 8.51
N TRP A 134 19.70 10.53 8.80
CA TRP A 134 19.19 10.72 10.15
C TRP A 134 18.70 9.40 10.75
N THR A 135 17.89 8.63 10.00
CA THR A 135 17.41 7.31 10.45
C THR A 135 18.56 6.38 10.81
N ILE A 136 19.60 6.32 9.96
CA ILE A 136 20.76 5.45 10.18
C ILE A 136 21.59 5.94 11.37
N ALA A 137 21.81 7.25 11.50
CA ALA A 137 22.52 7.83 12.63
C ALA A 137 21.82 7.47 13.96
N ARG A 138 20.49 7.59 14.04
CA ARG A 138 19.71 7.15 15.21
C ARG A 138 19.85 5.65 15.46
N ALA A 139 19.73 4.82 14.42
CA ALA A 139 19.89 3.36 14.55
C ALA A 139 21.26 2.99 15.15
N LEU A 140 22.32 3.66 14.69
CA LEU A 140 23.69 3.47 15.19
C LEU A 140 23.87 4.00 16.61
N ALA A 141 23.32 5.17 16.94
CA ALA A 141 23.38 5.73 18.30
C ALA A 141 22.70 4.79 19.31
N ASN A 142 21.48 4.33 18.99
CA ASN A 142 20.72 3.39 19.80
C ASN A 142 21.44 2.04 19.95
N GLY A 143 21.98 1.50 18.86
CA GLY A 143 22.78 0.27 18.88
C GLY A 143 24.04 0.40 19.73
N ALA A 144 24.74 1.54 19.62
CA ALA A 144 26.00 1.80 20.31
C ALA A 144 25.81 1.97 21.82
N ALA A 145 24.78 2.71 22.23
CA ALA A 145 24.40 2.88 23.63
C ALA A 145 24.16 1.52 24.32
N ARG A 146 23.56 0.56 23.60
CA ARG A 146 23.29 -0.80 24.09
C ARG A 146 24.53 -1.69 24.06
N PHE A 147 25.23 -1.76 22.93
CA PHE A 147 26.34 -2.69 22.73
C PHE A 147 27.54 -2.43 23.66
N TRP A 148 27.83 -1.15 23.93
CA TRP A 148 28.90 -0.71 24.84
C TRP A 148 28.40 -0.34 26.24
N HIS A 149 27.15 -0.64 26.60
CA HIS A 149 26.67 -0.45 27.97
C HIS A 149 27.55 -1.21 28.97
N GLY A 150 28.07 -0.51 29.99
CA GLY A 150 28.98 -1.08 30.99
C GLY A 150 30.36 -1.49 30.47
N LYS A 151 30.72 -1.13 29.23
CA LYS A 151 32.04 -1.38 28.62
C LYS A 151 32.79 -0.07 28.39
N ARG A 152 34.08 -0.16 28.04
CA ARG A 152 34.86 1.00 27.56
C ARG A 152 34.23 1.54 26.28
N LYS A 153 33.80 2.80 26.32
CA LYS A 153 33.20 3.50 25.18
C LYS A 153 34.28 3.88 24.16
N PRO A 154 34.10 3.61 22.86
CA PRO A 154 34.98 4.10 21.81
C PRO A 154 34.77 5.61 21.56
N GLU A 155 35.75 6.27 20.93
CA GLU A 155 35.71 7.73 20.65
C GLU A 155 34.49 8.13 19.79
N LEU A 156 34.06 7.25 18.88
CA LEU A 156 32.89 7.46 18.01
C LEU A 156 31.57 7.67 18.78
N MET A 157 31.52 7.32 20.08
CA MET A 157 30.33 7.54 20.92
C MET A 157 30.00 9.02 21.09
N HIS A 158 31.01 9.91 21.07
CA HIS A 158 30.77 11.35 21.16
C HIS A 158 30.00 11.84 19.94
N GLN A 159 30.52 11.56 18.74
CA GLN A 159 29.86 11.90 17.48
C GLN A 159 28.43 11.35 17.38
N LEU A 160 28.21 10.10 17.83
CA LEU A 160 26.87 9.50 17.84
C LEU A 160 25.90 10.18 18.81
N THR A 161 26.41 10.65 19.95
CA THR A 161 25.59 11.38 20.94
C THR A 161 25.22 12.75 20.42
N ASP A 162 26.19 13.46 19.83
CA ASP A 162 25.98 14.79 19.25
C ASP A 162 24.95 14.73 18.12
N TRP A 163 25.09 13.77 17.19
CA TRP A 163 24.10 13.55 16.13
C TRP A 163 22.70 13.22 16.66
N ALA A 164 22.59 12.42 17.73
CA ALA A 164 21.28 12.11 18.30
C ALA A 164 20.57 13.37 18.80
N VAL A 165 21.29 14.29 19.45
CA VAL A 165 20.76 15.58 19.93
C VAL A 165 20.40 16.49 18.74
N GLU A 166 21.31 16.65 17.77
CA GLU A 166 21.06 17.50 16.60
C GLU A 166 19.85 17.04 15.76
N ILE A 167 19.62 15.72 15.69
CA ILE A 167 18.46 15.14 15.00
C ILE A 167 17.17 15.44 15.76
N GLU A 168 17.17 15.31 17.09
CA GLU A 168 16.01 15.66 17.93
C GLU A 168 15.63 17.14 17.80
N ASP A 169 16.64 18.01 17.67
CA ASP A 169 16.47 19.46 17.46
C ASP A 169 16.16 19.83 16.00
N GLY A 170 16.19 18.87 15.06
CA GLY A 170 15.95 19.10 13.62
C GLY A 170 17.02 19.92 12.92
N SER A 171 18.23 20.01 13.49
CA SER A 171 19.34 20.83 13.00
C SER A 171 20.51 20.02 12.42
N ALA A 172 20.41 18.69 12.45
CA ALA A 172 21.48 17.79 12.00
C ALA A 172 21.83 17.95 10.51
N GLN A 173 23.10 18.21 10.24
CA GLN A 173 23.65 18.27 8.88
C GLN A 173 24.60 17.09 8.64
N ILE A 174 24.02 15.90 8.50
CA ILE A 174 24.76 14.64 8.33
C ILE A 174 24.86 14.30 6.85
N ILE A 175 26.08 14.33 6.30
CA ILE A 175 26.35 13.94 4.90
C ILE A 175 26.64 12.44 4.77
N ASN A 176 26.33 11.85 3.61
CA ASN A 176 26.46 10.41 3.33
C ASN A 176 27.84 9.83 3.68
N GLN A 177 28.92 10.56 3.37
CA GLN A 177 30.29 10.13 3.64
C GLN A 177 30.56 9.94 5.14
N GLN A 178 29.96 10.77 5.99
CA GLN A 178 30.11 10.65 7.44
C GLN A 178 29.39 9.39 7.95
N VAL A 179 28.19 9.09 7.44
CA VAL A 179 27.45 7.86 7.78
C VAL A 179 28.25 6.61 7.40
N LEU A 180 28.79 6.57 6.18
CA LEU A 180 29.60 5.44 5.72
C LEU A 180 30.90 5.29 6.51
N LYS A 181 31.55 6.39 6.86
CA LYS A 181 32.74 6.36 7.74
C LYS A 181 32.35 5.78 9.10
N LEU A 182 31.26 6.25 9.68
CA LEU A 182 30.82 5.80 11.00
C LEU A 182 30.45 4.31 11.00
N LEU A 183 29.77 3.79 9.97
CA LEU A 183 29.53 2.35 9.82
C LEU A 183 30.84 1.54 9.86
N ARG A 184 31.89 1.99 9.15
CA ARG A 184 33.21 1.35 9.17
C ARG A 184 33.86 1.42 10.55
N ASP A 185 33.76 2.57 11.22
CA ASP A 185 34.36 2.77 12.54
C ASP A 185 33.65 1.94 13.62
N VAL A 186 32.32 1.78 13.53
CA VAL A 186 31.55 0.88 14.40
C VAL A 186 31.97 -0.58 14.20
N VAL A 187 32.11 -1.06 12.96
CA VAL A 187 32.58 -2.43 12.70
C VAL A 187 33.97 -2.66 13.31
N LYS A 188 34.90 -1.72 13.10
CA LYS A 188 36.26 -1.75 13.66
C LYS A 188 36.28 -1.81 15.18
N ALA A 189 35.48 -0.96 15.82
CA ALA A 189 35.45 -0.84 17.28
C ALA A 189 34.72 -2.03 17.92
N ALA A 190 33.63 -2.49 17.31
CA ALA A 190 32.78 -3.55 17.86
C ALA A 190 33.37 -4.95 17.61
N LYS A 191 34.10 -5.12 16.50
CA LYS A 191 34.68 -6.41 16.05
C LYS A 191 33.63 -7.52 15.95
N VAL A 192 32.46 -7.15 15.42
CA VAL A 192 31.31 -8.03 15.12
C VAL A 192 30.62 -7.51 13.86
N ASN A 193 29.83 -8.36 13.21
CA ASN A 193 28.95 -7.92 12.11
C ASN A 193 27.90 -6.91 12.62
N ILE A 194 27.51 -5.95 11.77
CA ILE A 194 26.39 -5.05 12.03
C ILE A 194 25.14 -5.61 11.34
N LEU A 195 24.04 -5.69 12.08
CA LEU A 195 22.69 -5.85 11.53
C LEU A 195 21.98 -4.50 11.63
N LEU A 196 21.79 -3.84 10.49
CA LEU A 196 21.09 -2.57 10.33
C LEU A 196 19.67 -2.82 9.81
N ILE A 197 18.67 -2.60 10.65
CA ILE A 197 17.25 -2.74 10.29
C ILE A 197 16.59 -1.35 10.29
N ILE A 198 15.95 -1.02 9.18
CA ILE A 198 15.13 0.19 9.05
C ILE A 198 13.68 -0.23 8.85
N ASP A 199 12.86 -0.04 9.88
CA ASP A 199 11.41 -0.16 9.74
C ASP A 199 10.84 1.05 9.01
N GLU A 200 9.73 0.87 8.29
CA GLU A 200 9.05 1.95 7.56
C GLU A 200 9.95 2.69 6.56
N LEU A 201 10.93 2.02 5.93
CA LEU A 201 11.90 2.64 5.00
C LEU A 201 11.20 3.48 3.91
N GLY A 202 9.97 3.13 3.56
CA GLY A 202 9.11 3.87 2.64
C GLY A 202 8.94 5.35 3.02
N LYS A 203 9.02 5.74 4.30
CA LYS A 203 8.94 7.14 4.72
C LYS A 203 10.19 7.94 4.36
N ASN A 204 11.38 7.33 4.42
CA ASN A 204 12.60 7.93 3.87
C ASN A 204 12.49 8.06 2.34
N LEU A 205 11.94 7.05 1.66
CA LEU A 205 11.70 7.11 0.21
C LEU A 205 10.69 8.22 -0.16
N GLU A 206 9.56 8.33 0.56
CA GLU A 206 8.59 9.42 0.40
C GLU A 206 9.23 10.80 0.60
N TYR A 207 10.12 10.91 1.58
CA TYR A 207 10.85 12.14 1.84
C TYR A 207 11.78 12.49 0.67
N ALA A 208 12.58 11.53 0.20
CA ALA A 208 13.49 11.70 -0.93
C ALA A 208 12.72 12.09 -2.21
N ALA A 209 11.57 11.47 -2.47
CA ALA A 209 10.73 11.77 -3.62
C ALA A 209 10.16 13.20 -3.60
N ARG A 210 9.82 13.74 -2.43
CA ARG A 210 9.27 15.11 -2.30
C ARG A 210 10.30 16.22 -2.37
N HIS A 211 11.56 15.93 -2.04
CA HIS A 211 12.62 16.93 -1.93
C HIS A 211 13.68 16.78 -3.03
N GLN A 212 13.37 16.07 -4.14
CA GLN A 212 14.32 15.79 -5.24
C GLN A 212 15.65 15.18 -4.73
N GLY A 213 15.57 14.40 -3.65
CA GLY A 213 16.70 13.95 -2.84
C GLY A 213 17.45 12.77 -3.44
N ILE A 214 18.12 12.99 -4.58
CA ILE A 214 19.03 12.00 -5.21
C ILE A 214 20.10 11.51 -4.21
N GLU A 215 20.52 12.38 -3.27
CA GLU A 215 21.54 12.05 -2.26
C GLU A 215 21.12 10.94 -1.29
N ASP A 216 19.86 10.89 -0.84
CA ASP A 216 19.40 9.85 0.10
C ASP A 216 19.39 8.46 -0.55
N LEU A 217 19.03 8.41 -1.83
CA LEU A 217 19.01 7.18 -2.62
C LEU A 217 20.44 6.72 -2.93
N TYR A 218 21.33 7.66 -3.19
CA TYR A 218 22.75 7.37 -3.36
C TYR A 218 23.34 6.74 -2.08
N LEU A 219 22.92 7.15 -0.89
CA LEU A 219 23.33 6.50 0.37
C LEU A 219 22.88 5.03 0.43
N LEU A 220 21.66 4.69 0.02
CA LEU A 220 21.20 3.29 -0.07
C LEU A 220 22.08 2.46 -1.00
N GLN A 221 22.41 3.00 -2.18
CA GLN A 221 23.33 2.34 -3.10
C GLN A 221 24.69 2.10 -2.44
N GLN A 222 25.27 3.12 -1.80
CA GLN A 222 26.59 3.01 -1.17
C GLN A 222 26.60 2.00 -0.01
N ILE A 223 25.47 1.83 0.68
CA ILE A 223 25.32 0.82 1.74
C ILE A 223 25.19 -0.59 1.12
N ALA A 224 24.39 -0.75 0.07
CA ALA A 224 24.24 -2.03 -0.61
C ALA A 224 25.55 -2.55 -1.22
N GLU A 225 26.42 -1.63 -1.67
CA GLU A 225 27.76 -1.93 -2.20
C GLU A 225 28.86 -1.97 -1.13
N LEU A 226 28.54 -1.74 0.15
CA LEU A 226 29.54 -1.59 1.19
C LEU A 226 30.24 -2.93 1.49
N GLN A 227 31.41 -3.13 0.89
CA GLN A 227 32.30 -4.25 1.20
C GLN A 227 33.41 -3.80 2.14
N LEU A 228 33.46 -4.41 3.32
CA LEU A 228 34.52 -4.16 4.29
C LEU A 228 35.64 -5.17 4.09
N LYS A 229 36.89 -4.70 4.15
CA LYS A 229 38.09 -5.54 4.08
C LYS A 229 38.31 -6.38 5.35
N GLU A 230 37.55 -6.10 6.41
CA GLU A 230 37.64 -6.79 7.69
C GLU A 230 36.79 -8.07 7.67
N ASN A 231 37.03 -8.96 8.64
CA ASN A 231 36.24 -10.19 8.80
C ASN A 231 34.77 -9.93 9.16
N HIS A 232 34.39 -8.67 9.38
CA HIS A 232 33.06 -8.27 9.81
C HIS A 232 32.42 -7.35 8.77
N GLN A 233 31.11 -7.53 8.57
CA GLN A 233 30.35 -6.90 7.49
C GLN A 233 29.11 -6.18 8.02
N VAL A 234 28.49 -5.38 7.15
CA VAL A 234 27.20 -4.72 7.41
C VAL A 234 26.12 -5.45 6.63
N TYR A 235 25.08 -5.87 7.35
CA TYR A 235 23.87 -6.48 6.81
C TYR A 235 22.72 -5.50 6.95
N PHE A 236 22.02 -5.21 5.85
CA PHE A 236 20.95 -4.22 5.79
C PHE A 236 19.60 -4.89 5.51
N LEU A 237 18.57 -4.56 6.30
CA LEU A 237 17.18 -4.97 6.06
C LEU A 237 16.26 -3.75 6.12
N GLY A 238 15.70 -3.36 4.98
CA GLY A 238 14.69 -2.30 4.88
C GLY A 238 13.28 -2.87 4.79
N LEU A 239 12.34 -2.36 5.58
CA LEU A 239 10.93 -2.81 5.59
C LEU A 239 10.05 -1.84 4.79
N LEU A 240 9.30 -2.36 3.80
CA LEU A 240 8.49 -1.57 2.86
C LEU A 240 7.05 -2.08 2.78
N HIS A 241 6.09 -1.18 2.50
CA HIS A 241 4.67 -1.54 2.32
C HIS A 241 4.29 -1.92 0.91
N GLN A 242 4.94 -1.26 -0.03
CA GLN A 242 4.82 -1.48 -1.46
C GLN A 242 6.23 -1.64 -2.03
N SER A 243 6.33 -2.10 -3.27
CA SER A 243 7.62 -2.21 -3.95
C SER A 243 8.33 -0.86 -3.96
N PHE A 244 9.65 -0.90 -4.11
CA PHE A 244 10.47 0.30 -4.20
C PHE A 244 9.96 1.23 -5.33
N ALA A 245 9.57 0.64 -6.46
CA ALA A 245 8.96 1.32 -7.60
C ALA A 245 7.64 2.06 -7.25
N GLY A 246 6.80 1.53 -6.37
CA GLY A 246 5.53 2.17 -5.98
C GLY A 246 5.71 3.53 -5.30
N TYR A 247 6.87 3.77 -4.68
CA TYR A 247 7.21 5.07 -4.09
C TYR A 247 7.70 6.09 -5.13
N SER A 248 8.02 5.63 -6.35
CA SER A 248 8.53 6.45 -7.45
C SER A 248 7.47 6.86 -8.50
N GLU A 249 6.22 6.39 -8.37
CA GLU A 249 5.14 6.65 -9.34
C GLU A 249 4.87 8.14 -9.62
N ARG A 250 5.19 9.01 -8.66
CA ARG A 250 5.00 10.47 -8.76
C ARG A 250 6.23 11.21 -9.28
N LEU A 251 7.32 10.51 -9.57
CA LEU A 251 8.59 11.08 -10.03
C LEU A 251 8.69 11.08 -11.55
N ALA A 252 9.56 11.93 -12.09
CA ALA A 252 9.85 11.95 -13.52
C ALA A 252 10.53 10.64 -13.97
N ALA A 253 10.38 10.27 -15.24
CA ALA A 253 10.89 9.00 -15.77
C ALA A 253 12.40 8.79 -15.54
N VAL A 254 13.20 9.86 -15.58
CA VAL A 254 14.65 9.81 -15.33
C VAL A 254 14.93 9.40 -13.88
N GLU A 255 14.23 10.01 -12.92
CA GLU A 255 14.36 9.69 -11.49
C GLU A 255 13.88 8.26 -11.21
N GLN A 256 12.75 7.84 -11.81
CA GLN A 256 12.27 6.45 -11.72
C GLN A 256 13.34 5.44 -12.19
N SER A 257 14.06 5.77 -13.27
CA SER A 257 15.13 4.90 -13.79
C SER A 257 16.31 4.77 -12.81
N GLU A 258 16.69 5.85 -12.13
CA GLU A 258 17.73 5.81 -11.09
C GLU A 258 17.27 5.01 -9.87
N TRP A 259 16.00 5.14 -9.47
CA TRP A 259 15.43 4.35 -8.38
C TRP A 259 15.42 2.86 -8.70
N SER A 260 15.04 2.49 -9.92
CA SER A 260 15.04 1.09 -10.36
C SER A 260 16.44 0.48 -10.38
N LYS A 261 17.47 1.25 -10.77
CA LYS A 261 18.87 0.81 -10.69
C LYS A 261 19.31 0.54 -9.25
N ILE A 262 18.85 1.35 -8.30
CA ILE A 262 19.19 1.20 -6.88
C ILE A 262 18.45 0.00 -6.30
N GLU A 263 17.15 -0.17 -6.60
CA GLU A 263 16.36 -1.34 -6.20
C GLU A 263 17.04 -2.65 -6.62
N GLY A 264 17.58 -2.73 -7.85
CA GLY A 264 18.27 -3.92 -8.34
C GLY A 264 19.52 -4.35 -7.55
N ARG A 265 19.99 -3.53 -6.60
CA ARG A 265 21.11 -3.84 -5.69
C ARG A 265 20.67 -4.50 -4.40
N PHE A 266 19.36 -4.47 -4.11
CA PHE A 266 18.75 -5.12 -2.98
C PHE A 266 18.10 -6.42 -3.44
N GLU A 267 18.25 -7.47 -2.65
CA GLU A 267 17.44 -8.66 -2.83
C GLU A 267 16.04 -8.40 -2.22
N SER A 268 15.00 -8.45 -3.06
CA SER A 268 13.62 -8.23 -2.63
C SER A 268 13.02 -9.53 -2.07
N ILE A 269 12.59 -9.48 -0.81
CA ILE A 269 11.91 -10.55 -0.10
C ILE A 269 10.41 -10.20 -0.02
N PRO A 270 9.54 -10.82 -0.84
CA PRO A 270 8.10 -10.63 -0.73
C PRO A 270 7.60 -11.26 0.57
N PHE A 271 6.98 -10.44 1.42
CA PHE A 271 6.46 -10.79 2.74
C PHE A 271 4.95 -10.62 2.79
N ALA A 272 4.28 -11.33 1.88
CA ALA A 272 2.84 -11.49 1.85
C ALA A 272 2.52 -12.98 1.99
N GLU A 273 1.71 -13.32 2.98
CA GLU A 273 1.20 -14.68 3.15
C GLU A 273 0.18 -15.01 2.06
N SER A 274 0.15 -16.26 1.62
CA SER A 274 -0.97 -16.72 0.79
C SER A 274 -2.25 -16.76 1.62
N PRO A 275 -3.44 -16.63 1.00
CA PRO A 275 -4.70 -16.83 1.71
C PRO A 275 -4.77 -18.15 2.47
N SER A 276 -4.21 -19.23 1.91
CA SER A 276 -4.14 -20.54 2.55
C SER A 276 -3.29 -20.56 3.83
N GLN A 277 -2.13 -19.89 3.83
CA GLN A 277 -1.32 -19.73 5.05
C GLN A 277 -2.05 -18.90 6.10
N MET A 278 -2.73 -17.85 5.65
CA MET A 278 -3.51 -17.01 6.54
C MET A 278 -4.65 -17.80 7.20
N THR A 279 -5.34 -18.69 6.47
CA THR A 279 -6.33 -19.62 7.06
C THR A 279 -5.72 -20.51 8.14
N ARG A 280 -4.48 -21.02 7.95
CA ARG A 280 -3.76 -21.78 8.99
C ARG A 280 -3.46 -20.94 10.22
N LEU A 281 -3.06 -19.69 10.04
CA LEU A 281 -2.80 -18.76 11.15
C LEU A 281 -4.06 -18.44 11.96
N ILE A 282 -5.22 -18.35 11.30
CA ILE A 282 -6.50 -18.20 12.01
C ILE A 282 -6.71 -19.36 12.97
N GLY A 283 -6.55 -20.61 12.51
CA GLY A 283 -6.74 -21.79 13.35
C GLY A 283 -5.76 -21.87 14.52
N GLN A 284 -4.53 -21.34 14.36
CA GLN A 284 -3.56 -21.25 15.45
C GLN A 284 -3.87 -20.13 16.46
N ALA A 285 -4.55 -19.07 16.01
CA ALA A 285 -4.89 -17.94 16.87
C ALA A 285 -6.07 -18.25 17.82
N ILE A 286 -6.92 -19.21 17.45
CA ILE A 286 -8.07 -19.65 18.25
C ILE A 286 -7.59 -20.64 19.32
N ASP A 287 -7.69 -20.23 20.57
CA ASP A 287 -7.47 -21.07 21.74
C ASP A 287 -8.71 -21.94 21.96
N ARG A 288 -8.51 -23.26 21.90
CA ARG A 288 -9.55 -24.28 22.09
C ARG A 288 -9.31 -25.14 23.33
N THR A 289 -8.47 -24.69 24.27
CA THR A 289 -8.13 -25.46 25.49
C THR A 289 -9.35 -25.78 26.36
N GLN A 290 -10.44 -25.02 26.25
CA GLN A 290 -11.71 -25.27 26.95
C GLN A 290 -12.74 -26.02 26.07
N ALA A 291 -12.39 -26.34 24.83
CA ALA A 291 -13.31 -26.94 23.85
C ALA A 291 -13.38 -28.47 23.89
N ASP A 292 -12.63 -29.14 24.78
CA ASP A 292 -12.62 -30.61 24.92
C ASP A 292 -14.02 -31.28 24.81
N PRO A 293 -15.10 -30.75 25.42
CA PRO A 293 -16.43 -31.37 25.34
C PRO A 293 -17.06 -31.39 23.95
N ILE A 294 -16.58 -30.56 23.01
CA ILE A 294 -17.15 -30.37 21.67
C ILE A 294 -16.18 -30.71 20.53
N LEU A 295 -14.91 -31.06 20.84
CA LEU A 295 -13.90 -31.36 19.82
C LEU A 295 -14.29 -32.51 18.89
N SER A 296 -14.89 -33.58 19.42
CA SER A 296 -15.30 -34.72 18.58
C SER A 296 -16.36 -34.33 17.56
N VAL A 297 -17.29 -33.46 17.94
CA VAL A 297 -18.33 -32.94 17.04
C VAL A 297 -17.71 -32.04 15.98
N ILE A 298 -16.77 -31.18 16.37
CA ILE A 298 -16.00 -30.33 15.45
C ILE A 298 -15.24 -31.17 14.42
N ASP A 299 -14.55 -32.23 14.86
CA ASP A 299 -13.78 -33.09 13.96
C ASP A 299 -14.67 -33.82 12.95
N THR A 300 -15.87 -34.27 13.37
CA THR A 300 -16.88 -34.86 12.48
C THR A 300 -17.39 -33.83 11.48
N CYS A 301 -17.85 -32.66 11.95
CA CYS A 301 -18.34 -31.62 11.05
C CYS A 301 -17.25 -31.14 10.07
N ALA A 302 -16.00 -31.01 10.52
CA ALA A 302 -14.88 -30.67 9.66
C ALA A 302 -14.63 -31.73 8.58
N GLN A 303 -14.81 -33.02 8.90
CA GLN A 303 -14.72 -34.10 7.90
C GLN A 303 -15.85 -34.00 6.87
N ASP A 304 -17.08 -33.76 7.32
CA ASP A 304 -18.25 -33.66 6.43
C ASP A 304 -18.08 -32.47 5.46
N TRP A 305 -17.66 -31.32 5.98
CA TRP A 305 -17.32 -30.16 5.16
C TRP A 305 -16.15 -30.42 4.23
N PHE A 306 -15.12 -31.15 4.68
CA PHE A 306 -13.97 -31.50 3.84
C PHE A 306 -14.40 -32.37 2.64
N ASN A 307 -15.32 -33.30 2.84
CA ASN A 307 -15.86 -34.15 1.79
C ASN A 307 -16.67 -33.34 0.76
N VAL A 308 -17.56 -32.45 1.23
CA VAL A 308 -18.45 -31.68 0.34
C VAL A 308 -17.71 -30.55 -0.40
N LEU A 309 -16.69 -29.95 0.22
CA LEU A 309 -15.91 -28.83 -0.35
C LEU A 309 -14.55 -29.28 -0.90
N GLN A 310 -14.36 -30.57 -1.20
CA GLN A 310 -13.07 -31.16 -1.55
C GLN A 310 -12.33 -30.40 -2.66
N SER A 311 -13.03 -29.98 -3.72
CA SER A 311 -12.44 -29.23 -4.84
C SER A 311 -11.88 -27.88 -4.39
N VAL A 312 -12.67 -27.14 -3.61
CA VAL A 312 -12.29 -25.82 -3.06
C VAL A 312 -11.11 -25.96 -2.10
N LEU A 313 -11.14 -26.95 -1.21
CA LEU A 313 -10.14 -27.10 -0.15
C LEU A 313 -8.80 -27.64 -0.67
N THR A 314 -8.84 -28.57 -1.63
CA THR A 314 -7.63 -29.14 -2.22
C THR A 314 -6.87 -28.09 -3.03
N GLU A 315 -7.58 -27.28 -3.83
CA GLU A 315 -6.96 -26.17 -4.59
C GLU A 315 -6.33 -25.10 -3.68
N ASN A 316 -6.84 -24.96 -2.45
CA ASN A 316 -6.30 -24.03 -1.45
C ASN A 316 -5.36 -24.71 -0.44
N GLU A 317 -4.97 -25.98 -0.64
CA GLU A 317 -4.07 -26.74 0.25
C GLU A 317 -4.50 -26.75 1.72
N ILE A 318 -5.83 -26.80 1.97
CA ILE A 318 -6.41 -26.83 3.32
C ILE A 318 -6.78 -28.27 3.66
N SER A 319 -6.24 -28.78 4.78
CA SER A 319 -6.58 -30.10 5.30
C SER A 319 -7.79 -30.05 6.24
N GLN A 320 -8.41 -31.21 6.49
CA GLN A 320 -9.46 -31.37 7.50
C GLN A 320 -9.04 -30.80 8.86
N LYS A 321 -7.79 -31.05 9.29
CA LYS A 321 -7.26 -30.53 10.56
C LYS A 321 -7.28 -29.00 10.61
N VAL A 322 -6.88 -28.34 9.52
CA VAL A 322 -6.89 -26.86 9.45
C VAL A 322 -8.32 -26.32 9.53
N LEU A 323 -9.31 -27.03 8.96
CA LEU A 323 -10.72 -26.68 9.12
C LEU A 323 -11.18 -26.83 10.57
N ALA A 324 -10.88 -27.95 11.21
CA ALA A 324 -11.21 -28.20 12.61
C ALA A 324 -10.56 -27.16 13.55
N ASP A 325 -9.30 -26.79 13.29
CA ASP A 325 -8.57 -25.76 14.02
C ASP A 325 -9.20 -24.37 13.83
N GLY A 326 -9.88 -24.10 12.71
CA GLY A 326 -10.52 -22.82 12.39
C GLY A 326 -11.92 -22.59 13.00
N TYR A 327 -12.49 -23.57 13.71
CA TYR A 327 -13.80 -23.41 14.36
C TYR A 327 -13.77 -22.32 15.45
N PRO A 328 -14.87 -21.58 15.67
CA PRO A 328 -16.19 -21.68 15.04
C PRO A 328 -16.39 -20.78 13.79
N LEU A 329 -15.40 -20.66 12.90
CA LEU A 329 -15.63 -20.09 11.57
C LEU A 329 -16.23 -21.15 10.63
N HIS A 330 -17.19 -20.77 9.80
CA HIS A 330 -17.66 -21.63 8.71
C HIS A 330 -16.48 -21.89 7.74
N PRO A 331 -16.31 -23.07 7.14
CA PRO A 331 -15.17 -23.37 6.27
C PRO A 331 -14.96 -22.35 5.14
N LEU A 332 -16.04 -21.96 4.46
CA LEU A 332 -15.97 -20.93 3.42
C LEU A 332 -15.65 -19.54 3.99
N ALA A 333 -16.08 -19.23 5.22
CA ALA A 333 -15.72 -17.99 5.91
C ALA A 333 -14.22 -17.96 6.24
N ALA A 334 -13.66 -19.06 6.75
CA ALA A 334 -12.23 -19.18 7.05
C ALA A 334 -11.32 -19.06 5.81
N LEU A 335 -11.83 -19.45 4.63
CA LEU A 335 -11.14 -19.28 3.34
C LEU A 335 -11.27 -17.86 2.78
N VAL A 336 -12.50 -17.33 2.77
CA VAL A 336 -12.83 -16.04 2.14
C VAL A 336 -12.27 -14.86 2.91
N LEU A 337 -12.29 -14.91 4.24
CA LEU A 337 -11.90 -13.81 5.10
C LEU A 337 -10.47 -13.30 4.80
N PRO A 338 -9.42 -14.14 4.72
CA PRO A 338 -8.10 -13.71 4.28
C PRO A 338 -8.07 -12.99 2.93
N MET A 339 -8.82 -13.46 1.93
CA MET A 339 -8.82 -12.86 0.60
C MET A 339 -9.46 -11.47 0.59
N LEU A 340 -10.53 -11.28 1.38
CA LEU A 340 -11.14 -9.96 1.56
C LEU A 340 -10.16 -8.99 2.21
N CYS A 341 -9.46 -9.42 3.26
CA CYS A 341 -8.45 -8.60 3.92
C CYS A 341 -7.34 -8.19 2.94
N THR A 342 -6.78 -9.13 2.17
CA THR A 342 -5.71 -8.82 1.21
C THR A 342 -6.16 -7.85 0.11
N ARG A 343 -7.40 -7.95 -0.36
CA ARG A 343 -7.90 -7.14 -1.50
C ARG A 343 -8.45 -5.78 -1.10
N TYR A 344 -9.11 -5.69 0.05
CA TYR A 344 -9.92 -4.52 0.42
C TYR A 344 -9.46 -3.85 1.73
N ALA A 345 -8.72 -4.54 2.60
CA ALA A 345 -8.18 -3.92 3.82
C ALA A 345 -6.80 -3.32 3.53
N GLN A 346 -6.78 -2.03 3.17
CA GLN A 346 -5.54 -1.25 3.04
C GLN A 346 -5.46 -0.10 4.08
N ASN A 347 -6.35 -0.08 5.08
CA ASN A 347 -6.24 0.74 6.30
C ASN A 347 -6.11 -0.20 7.50
N ASP A 348 -5.66 0.32 8.65
CA ASP A 348 -5.22 -0.35 9.91
C ASP A 348 -6.10 -1.44 10.56
N ARG A 349 -7.10 -2.02 9.87
CA ARG A 349 -7.93 -3.12 10.35
C ARG A 349 -7.70 -4.39 9.53
N SER A 350 -6.64 -5.07 9.91
CA SER A 350 -6.24 -6.40 9.40
C SER A 350 -7.26 -7.48 9.72
N LEU A 351 -7.09 -8.67 9.13
CA LEU A 351 -7.73 -9.93 9.55
C LEU A 351 -7.77 -10.08 11.09
N PHE A 352 -6.67 -9.71 11.75
CA PHE A 352 -6.55 -9.85 13.19
C PHE A 352 -7.42 -8.87 13.96
N THR A 353 -7.69 -7.68 13.41
CA THR A 353 -8.63 -6.74 14.02
C THR A 353 -10.03 -7.33 14.04
N PHE A 354 -10.50 -7.91 12.93
CA PHE A 354 -11.77 -8.65 12.91
C PHE A 354 -11.79 -9.78 13.94
N LEU A 355 -10.69 -10.51 14.07
CA LEU A 355 -10.62 -11.62 15.01
C LEU A 355 -10.61 -11.17 16.48
N THR A 356 -10.17 -9.96 16.83
CA THR A 356 -9.92 -9.60 18.24
C THR A 356 -10.52 -8.32 18.77
N SER A 357 -10.96 -7.41 17.91
CA SER A 357 -11.57 -6.18 18.38
C SER A 357 -12.91 -6.48 19.05
N ASP A 358 -13.28 -5.66 20.02
CA ASP A 358 -14.66 -5.61 20.54
C ASP A 358 -15.54 -4.69 19.65
N GLU A 359 -15.22 -4.57 18.35
CA GLU A 359 -16.04 -3.83 17.38
C GLU A 359 -17.32 -4.60 17.05
N THR A 360 -18.36 -3.88 16.65
CA THR A 360 -19.62 -4.49 16.21
C THR A 360 -19.38 -5.44 15.03
N TYR A 361 -20.01 -6.61 15.06
CA TYR A 361 -19.88 -7.71 14.10
C TYR A 361 -18.50 -8.40 14.06
N ALA A 362 -17.58 -8.05 14.95
CA ALA A 362 -16.29 -8.74 15.05
C ALA A 362 -16.45 -10.16 15.63
N PHE A 363 -15.43 -11.00 15.42
CA PHE A 363 -15.46 -12.39 15.88
C PHE A 363 -15.67 -12.56 17.39
N PRO A 364 -15.07 -11.73 18.29
CA PRO A 364 -15.33 -11.86 19.73
C PRO A 364 -16.79 -11.58 20.12
N GLU A 365 -17.50 -10.72 19.39
CA GLU A 365 -18.93 -10.49 19.62
C GLU A 365 -19.74 -11.73 19.25
N PHE A 366 -19.44 -12.36 18.11
CA PHE A 366 -20.05 -13.63 17.71
C PHE A 366 -19.86 -14.73 18.75
N LEU A 367 -18.66 -14.86 19.34
CA LEU A 367 -18.39 -15.82 20.41
C LEU A 367 -19.22 -15.53 21.69
N LYS A 368 -19.56 -14.26 21.94
CA LYS A 368 -20.36 -13.82 23.09
C LYS A 368 -21.87 -13.85 22.83
N SER A 369 -22.31 -13.95 21.58
CA SER A 369 -23.74 -13.96 21.20
C SER A 369 -24.31 -15.36 20.97
N GLU A 370 -23.50 -16.30 20.49
CA GLU A 370 -23.98 -17.63 20.10
C GLU A 370 -23.79 -18.70 21.19
N THR A 371 -24.79 -19.59 21.31
CA THR A 371 -24.78 -20.71 22.26
C THR A 371 -24.69 -22.05 21.55
N VAL A 372 -23.86 -22.96 22.08
CA VAL A 372 -23.82 -24.35 21.61
C VAL A 372 -25.09 -25.07 22.10
N GLN A 373 -25.83 -25.71 21.19
CA GLN A 373 -27.06 -26.43 21.51
C GLN A 373 -26.96 -27.90 21.06
N GLY A 374 -26.74 -28.81 22.03
CA GLY A 374 -26.54 -30.22 21.70
C GLY A 374 -25.30 -30.42 20.84
N ASP A 375 -25.48 -31.05 19.67
CA ASP A 375 -24.44 -31.28 18.67
C ASP A 375 -24.38 -30.18 17.60
N GLU A 376 -25.24 -29.14 17.72
CA GLU A 376 -25.24 -28.00 16.81
C GLU A 376 -24.30 -26.91 17.35
N ILE A 377 -23.18 -26.74 16.66
CA ILE A 377 -22.17 -25.72 16.96
C ILE A 377 -22.35 -24.57 15.96
N PRO A 378 -22.81 -23.39 16.39
CA PRO A 378 -22.96 -22.24 15.50
C PRO A 378 -21.63 -21.86 14.87
N THR A 379 -21.65 -21.51 13.58
CA THR A 379 -20.47 -21.06 12.84
C THR A 379 -20.68 -19.67 12.26
N LEU A 380 -19.60 -18.88 12.22
CA LEU A 380 -19.63 -17.54 11.62
C LEU A 380 -19.59 -17.68 10.09
N LYS A 381 -20.62 -17.16 9.42
CA LYS A 381 -20.85 -17.32 7.97
C LYS A 381 -20.48 -16.06 7.17
N LEU A 382 -20.45 -16.20 5.84
CA LEU A 382 -20.05 -15.11 4.92
C LEU A 382 -20.91 -13.86 5.03
N TYR A 383 -22.21 -14.00 5.27
CA TYR A 383 -23.09 -12.83 5.41
C TYR A 383 -22.79 -12.01 6.68
N GLN A 384 -22.21 -12.61 7.73
CA GLN A 384 -21.80 -11.90 8.94
C GLN A 384 -20.46 -11.19 8.72
N ILE A 385 -19.56 -11.80 7.95
CA ILE A 385 -18.33 -11.14 7.46
C ILE A 385 -18.71 -9.88 6.69
N TYR A 386 -19.71 -9.97 5.79
CA TYR A 386 -20.20 -8.80 5.07
C TYR A 386 -20.58 -7.65 6.00
N ASP A 387 -21.34 -7.93 7.07
CA ASP A 387 -21.81 -6.91 8.00
C ASP A 387 -20.66 -6.17 8.71
N TYR A 388 -19.64 -6.90 9.14
CA TYR A 388 -18.43 -6.29 9.70
C TYR A 388 -17.72 -5.37 8.70
N PHE A 389 -17.49 -5.85 7.48
CA PHE A 389 -16.78 -5.05 6.49
C PHE A 389 -17.60 -3.83 6.04
N VAL A 390 -18.93 -3.91 5.94
CA VAL A 390 -19.78 -2.76 5.57
C VAL A 390 -19.70 -1.64 6.59
N GLU A 391 -19.84 -1.92 7.89
CA GLU A 391 -19.71 -0.90 8.95
C GLU A 391 -18.31 -0.26 8.94
N SER A 392 -17.27 -1.07 8.71
CA SER A 392 -15.87 -0.62 8.72
C SER A 392 -15.46 0.27 7.53
N VAL A 393 -16.18 0.19 6.41
CA VAL A 393 -15.79 0.81 5.10
C VAL A 393 -16.31 2.24 4.92
N THR A 394 -17.13 2.74 5.85
CA THR A 394 -17.76 4.08 5.77
C THR A 394 -16.78 5.28 5.68
N GLY A 395 -15.46 5.07 5.79
CA GLY A 395 -14.41 6.11 5.65
C GLY A 395 -13.41 5.94 4.49
N LEU A 396 -13.62 5.02 3.54
CA LEU A 396 -12.59 4.55 2.59
C LEU A 396 -12.74 5.00 1.12
N ALA A 397 -13.47 6.08 0.83
CA ALA A 397 -13.99 6.45 -0.49
C ALA A 397 -13.00 6.77 -1.65
N SER A 398 -11.75 6.31 -1.65
CA SER A 398 -10.72 6.77 -2.60
C SER A 398 -9.98 5.67 -3.40
N ARG A 399 -10.49 4.44 -3.57
CA ARG A 399 -9.78 3.38 -4.35
C ARG A 399 -10.64 2.59 -5.34
N ILE A 400 -10.01 2.18 -6.45
CA ILE A 400 -10.57 1.55 -7.67
C ILE A 400 -11.41 0.28 -7.42
N ASN A 401 -11.11 -0.50 -6.36
CA ASN A 401 -11.86 -1.73 -6.04
C ASN A 401 -13.13 -1.51 -5.19
N LEU A 402 -13.34 -0.33 -4.58
CA LEU A 402 -14.52 -0.03 -3.75
C LEU A 402 -15.80 0.17 -4.55
N GLN A 403 -15.74 0.36 -5.86
CA GLN A 403 -16.95 0.60 -6.66
C GLN A 403 -17.88 -0.63 -6.71
N ARG A 404 -17.32 -1.83 -6.88
CA ARG A 404 -18.09 -3.09 -6.79
C ARG A 404 -18.71 -3.28 -5.41
N TRP A 405 -17.96 -2.90 -4.37
CA TRP A 405 -18.44 -2.94 -2.99
C TRP A 405 -19.63 -2.01 -2.77
N VAL A 406 -19.52 -0.75 -3.21
CA VAL A 406 -20.58 0.27 -3.11
C VAL A 406 -21.82 -0.15 -3.89
N GLU A 407 -21.67 -0.76 -5.07
CA GLU A 407 -22.80 -1.26 -5.88
C GLU A 407 -23.54 -2.39 -5.19
N ILE A 408 -22.82 -3.40 -4.70
CA ILE A 408 -23.38 -4.51 -3.91
C ILE A 408 -24.06 -3.97 -2.65
N GLN A 409 -23.45 -2.99 -1.98
CA GLN A 409 -24.01 -2.35 -0.80
C GLN A 409 -25.31 -1.61 -1.12
N GLY A 410 -25.35 -0.80 -2.18
CA GLY A 410 -26.57 -0.11 -2.60
C GLY A 410 -27.72 -1.06 -2.87
N LEU A 411 -27.45 -2.15 -3.61
CA LEU A 411 -28.46 -3.16 -3.95
C LEU A 411 -28.96 -3.94 -2.72
N ILE A 412 -28.06 -4.24 -1.76
CA ILE A 412 -28.44 -4.90 -0.51
C ILE A 412 -29.23 -3.94 0.40
N GLN A 413 -28.86 -2.65 0.43
CA GLN A 413 -29.60 -1.63 1.17
C GLN A 413 -31.00 -1.40 0.60
N ASP A 414 -31.16 -1.38 -0.73
CA ASP A 414 -32.47 -1.29 -1.39
C ASP A 414 -33.35 -2.52 -1.11
N ALA A 415 -32.73 -3.66 -0.79
CA ALA A 415 -33.41 -4.90 -0.40
C ALA A 415 -33.65 -5.03 1.12
N ARG A 416 -33.30 -4.03 1.93
CA ARG A 416 -33.35 -4.06 3.41
C ARG A 416 -34.71 -4.45 3.99
N ASP A 417 -35.80 -3.99 3.39
CA ASP A 417 -37.16 -4.22 3.91
C ASP A 417 -37.70 -5.62 3.56
N ARG A 418 -36.87 -6.47 2.95
CA ARG A 418 -37.22 -7.85 2.59
C ARG A 418 -36.92 -8.81 3.74
N ASN A 419 -37.35 -10.07 3.55
CA ASN A 419 -37.12 -11.17 4.47
C ASN A 419 -35.61 -11.28 4.86
N PRO A 420 -35.25 -11.44 6.15
CA PRO A 420 -33.87 -11.62 6.60
C PRO A 420 -33.07 -12.69 5.84
N ASP A 421 -33.70 -13.78 5.42
CA ASP A 421 -33.03 -14.85 4.68
C ASP A 421 -32.65 -14.44 3.25
N VAL A 422 -33.44 -13.55 2.64
CA VAL A 422 -33.06 -12.92 1.36
C VAL A 422 -31.79 -12.09 1.53
N LEU A 423 -31.69 -11.32 2.63
CA LEU A 423 -30.49 -10.53 2.90
C LEU A 423 -29.27 -11.43 3.12
N LYS A 424 -29.41 -12.56 3.82
CA LYS A 424 -28.29 -13.52 3.98
C LYS A 424 -27.78 -14.03 2.62
N VAL A 425 -28.69 -14.37 1.70
CA VAL A 425 -28.33 -14.83 0.35
C VAL A 425 -27.60 -13.73 -0.43
N LEU A 426 -28.14 -12.50 -0.45
CA LEU A 426 -27.51 -11.38 -1.16
C LEU A 426 -26.15 -11.02 -0.55
N LYS A 427 -26.01 -10.94 0.77
CA LYS A 427 -24.71 -10.69 1.41
C LYS A 427 -23.68 -11.77 1.06
N THR A 428 -24.10 -13.04 1.04
CA THR A 428 -23.24 -14.18 0.70
C THR A 428 -22.76 -14.13 -0.75
N ILE A 429 -23.67 -13.94 -1.72
CA ILE A 429 -23.30 -13.78 -3.13
C ILE A 429 -22.39 -12.55 -3.30
N GLY A 430 -22.71 -11.44 -2.62
CA GLY A 430 -21.94 -10.20 -2.69
C GLY A 430 -20.49 -10.39 -2.26
N ILE A 431 -20.26 -11.02 -1.11
CA ILE A 431 -18.92 -11.36 -0.64
C ILE A 431 -18.16 -12.25 -1.61
N LEU A 432 -18.77 -13.33 -2.10
CA LEU A 432 -18.10 -14.23 -3.05
C LEU A 432 -17.73 -13.50 -4.34
N ASN A 433 -18.63 -12.66 -4.86
CA ASN A 433 -18.36 -11.89 -6.06
C ASN A 433 -17.27 -10.81 -5.87
N LEU A 434 -17.06 -10.29 -4.66
CA LEU A 434 -15.95 -9.38 -4.32
C LEU A 434 -14.62 -10.13 -4.26
N VAL A 435 -14.64 -11.36 -3.74
CA VAL A 435 -13.46 -12.21 -3.63
C VAL A 435 -12.99 -12.71 -4.98
N THR A 436 -13.87 -13.14 -5.87
CA THR A 436 -13.47 -13.56 -7.21
C THR A 436 -14.65 -13.71 -8.16
N SER A 437 -14.40 -13.49 -9.44
CA SER A 437 -15.31 -13.85 -10.54
C SER A 437 -14.85 -15.11 -11.30
N THR A 438 -13.71 -15.69 -10.92
CA THR A 438 -13.09 -16.88 -11.54
C THR A 438 -12.56 -17.85 -10.47
N GLY A 439 -12.38 -19.12 -10.81
CA GLY A 439 -11.88 -20.14 -9.87
C GLY A 439 -12.96 -20.76 -8.97
N VAL A 440 -12.53 -21.61 -8.03
CA VAL A 440 -13.42 -22.48 -7.22
C VAL A 440 -14.26 -21.78 -6.16
N LEU A 441 -13.92 -20.54 -5.79
CA LEU A 441 -14.68 -19.72 -4.84
C LEU A 441 -15.66 -18.75 -5.50
N ARG A 442 -15.91 -18.91 -6.79
CA ARG A 442 -16.93 -18.16 -7.52
C ARG A 442 -18.32 -18.45 -6.95
N ALA A 443 -19.21 -17.46 -6.98
CA ALA A 443 -20.58 -17.56 -6.46
C ALA A 443 -21.48 -18.47 -7.32
N THR A 444 -21.26 -19.78 -7.29
CA THR A 444 -22.16 -20.76 -7.93
C THR A 444 -23.40 -20.98 -7.06
N PRO A 445 -24.55 -21.41 -7.62
CA PRO A 445 -25.74 -21.73 -6.82
C PRO A 445 -25.44 -22.74 -5.70
N GLN A 446 -24.62 -23.75 -5.98
CA GLN A 446 -24.24 -24.76 -5.00
C GLN A 446 -23.35 -24.18 -3.90
N LEU A 447 -22.33 -23.40 -4.24
CA LEU A 447 -21.41 -22.84 -3.24
C LEU A 447 -22.12 -21.83 -2.32
N VAL A 448 -23.01 -21.01 -2.88
CA VAL A 448 -23.82 -20.05 -2.11
C VAL A 448 -24.76 -20.80 -1.14
N THR A 449 -25.39 -21.88 -1.60
CA THR A 449 -26.23 -22.75 -0.76
C THR A 449 -25.41 -23.31 0.40
N LEU A 450 -24.25 -23.92 0.11
CA LEU A 450 -23.37 -24.49 1.13
C LEU A 450 -22.85 -23.43 2.12
N ALA A 451 -22.55 -22.21 1.67
CA ALA A 451 -22.11 -21.12 2.55
C ALA A 451 -23.17 -20.66 3.56
N LEU A 452 -24.44 -21.00 3.32
CA LEU A 452 -25.58 -20.64 4.17
C LEU A 452 -26.02 -21.77 5.09
N CYS A 453 -25.61 -23.02 4.86
CA CYS A 453 -26.02 -24.17 5.66
C CYS A 453 -25.27 -24.24 6.99
N ASN A 454 -25.92 -24.77 8.03
CA ASN A 454 -25.28 -25.11 9.32
C ASN A 454 -24.48 -26.41 9.21
N ARG A 455 -25.00 -27.38 8.44
CA ARG A 455 -24.39 -28.69 8.23
C ARG A 455 -24.23 -29.00 6.75
N ALA A 456 -23.18 -29.74 6.41
CA ALA A 456 -22.89 -30.13 5.04
C ALA A 456 -23.88 -31.17 4.49
N ASP A 457 -24.50 -31.97 5.37
CA ASP A 457 -25.37 -33.11 5.07
C ASP A 457 -26.88 -32.81 5.21
N ASP A 458 -27.27 -31.57 5.55
CA ASP A 458 -28.68 -31.20 5.70
C ASP A 458 -29.32 -30.87 4.34
N GLU A 459 -29.88 -31.90 3.69
CA GLU A 459 -30.58 -31.75 2.41
C GLU A 459 -31.79 -30.81 2.49
N THR A 460 -32.48 -30.77 3.64
CA THR A 460 -33.68 -29.94 3.81
C THR A 460 -33.33 -28.45 3.86
N GLU A 461 -32.25 -28.10 4.56
CA GLU A 461 -31.72 -26.74 4.60
C GLU A 461 -31.20 -26.31 3.21
N GLN A 462 -30.52 -27.21 2.50
CA GLN A 462 -30.06 -26.94 1.13
C GLN A 462 -31.22 -26.64 0.18
N GLU A 463 -32.30 -27.42 0.21
CA GLU A 463 -33.48 -27.19 -0.62
C GLU A 463 -34.14 -25.83 -0.34
N GLN A 464 -34.21 -25.43 0.94
CA GLN A 464 -34.74 -24.14 1.36
C GLN A 464 -33.93 -22.97 0.76
N TRP A 465 -32.60 -23.02 0.89
CA TRP A 465 -31.73 -21.97 0.34
C TRP A 465 -31.78 -21.92 -1.19
N GLN A 466 -31.82 -23.08 -1.85
CA GLN A 466 -31.97 -23.15 -3.31
C GLN A 466 -33.30 -22.55 -3.81
N ASP A 467 -34.41 -22.74 -3.08
CA ASP A 467 -35.70 -22.12 -3.43
C ASP A 467 -35.65 -20.59 -3.30
N ILE A 468 -35.00 -20.06 -2.26
CA ILE A 468 -34.80 -18.61 -2.09
C ILE A 468 -33.95 -18.06 -3.25
N ILE A 469 -32.84 -18.71 -3.60
CA ILE A 469 -31.98 -18.31 -4.73
C ILE A 469 -32.78 -18.28 -6.03
N LYS A 470 -33.57 -19.32 -6.31
CA LYS A 470 -34.44 -19.39 -7.51
C LYS A 470 -35.45 -18.24 -7.54
N LYS A 471 -36.10 -17.93 -6.42
CA LYS A 471 -37.04 -16.80 -6.31
C LYS A 471 -36.35 -15.46 -6.57
N LEU A 472 -35.12 -15.26 -6.06
CA LEU A 472 -34.35 -14.04 -6.31
C LEU A 472 -33.97 -13.88 -7.79
N GLN A 473 -33.62 -14.98 -8.45
CA GLN A 473 -33.33 -14.99 -9.88
C GLN A 473 -34.59 -14.66 -10.71
N GLN A 474 -35.73 -15.27 -10.39
CA GLN A 474 -37.01 -14.99 -11.06
C GLN A 474 -37.46 -13.54 -10.91
N ASN A 475 -37.19 -12.94 -9.75
CA ASN A 475 -37.52 -11.54 -9.45
C ASN A 475 -36.49 -10.54 -10.01
N GLY A 476 -35.45 -11.01 -10.71
CA GLY A 476 -34.44 -10.17 -11.35
C GLY A 476 -33.49 -9.45 -10.37
N LEU A 477 -33.45 -9.85 -9.10
CA LEU A 477 -32.53 -9.29 -8.10
C LEU A 477 -31.11 -9.85 -8.20
N ILE A 478 -30.99 -11.06 -8.76
CA ILE A 478 -29.71 -11.69 -9.09
C ILE A 478 -29.76 -12.21 -10.52
N THR A 479 -28.62 -12.14 -11.21
CA THR A 479 -28.46 -12.66 -12.57
C THR A 479 -27.61 -13.93 -12.53
N TYR A 480 -27.97 -14.91 -13.34
CA TYR A 480 -27.22 -16.15 -13.49
C TYR A 480 -26.56 -16.20 -14.88
N ARG A 481 -25.22 -16.30 -14.91
CA ARG A 481 -24.42 -16.37 -16.14
C ARG A 481 -24.11 -17.83 -16.50
N ASN A 482 -24.93 -18.44 -17.35
CA ASN A 482 -24.82 -19.86 -17.73
C ASN A 482 -23.41 -20.31 -18.16
N GLN A 483 -22.70 -19.50 -18.95
CA GLN A 483 -21.36 -19.86 -19.47
C GLN A 483 -20.31 -19.95 -18.36
N LEU A 484 -20.49 -19.16 -17.31
CA LEU A 484 -19.56 -19.06 -16.19
C LEU A 484 -20.11 -19.72 -14.94
N ASP A 485 -21.30 -20.32 -14.91
CA ASP A 485 -21.95 -20.83 -13.69
C ASP A 485 -21.74 -19.90 -12.48
N GLU A 486 -22.26 -18.66 -12.60
CA GLU A 486 -22.05 -17.57 -11.65
C GLU A 486 -23.36 -16.82 -11.37
N LEU A 487 -23.66 -16.65 -10.08
CA LEU A 487 -24.67 -15.71 -9.58
C LEU A 487 -24.02 -14.34 -9.37
N ARG A 488 -24.66 -13.27 -9.86
CA ARG A 488 -24.25 -11.88 -9.62
C ARG A 488 -25.41 -11.04 -9.12
N ILE A 489 -25.13 -10.16 -8.16
CA ILE A 489 -26.11 -9.19 -7.66
C ILE A 489 -26.14 -7.93 -8.50
N TRP A 490 -25.05 -7.58 -9.17
CA TRP A 490 -24.96 -6.33 -9.91
C TRP A 490 -24.99 -6.52 -11.43
N ALA A 491 -25.42 -5.48 -12.14
CA ALA A 491 -25.40 -5.40 -13.59
C ALA A 491 -23.98 -5.02 -14.05
N GLY A 492 -23.04 -5.96 -13.95
CA GLY A 492 -21.64 -5.69 -14.26
C GLY A 492 -21.43 -5.12 -15.66
N SER A 493 -20.68 -4.03 -15.72
CA SER A 493 -20.03 -3.56 -16.93
C SER A 493 -18.84 -4.46 -17.27
N ASP A 494 -18.80 -4.99 -18.50
CA ASP A 494 -17.60 -5.62 -19.05
C ASP A 494 -16.62 -4.56 -19.64
N PHE A 495 -16.96 -3.27 -19.56
CA PHE A 495 -16.14 -2.17 -20.08
C PHE A 495 -15.04 -1.77 -19.09
N ASN A 496 -13.81 -2.16 -19.40
CA ASN A 496 -12.63 -1.78 -18.62
C ASN A 496 -12.21 -0.33 -18.96
N VAL A 497 -12.68 0.63 -18.17
CA VAL A 497 -12.37 2.07 -18.32
C VAL A 497 -10.85 2.31 -18.30
N GLU A 498 -10.11 1.58 -17.46
CA GLU A 498 -8.66 1.73 -17.31
C GLU A 498 -7.93 1.33 -18.59
N ALA A 499 -8.25 0.16 -19.14
CA ALA A 499 -7.69 -0.29 -20.41
C ALA A 499 -8.05 0.66 -21.57
N ALA A 500 -9.24 1.26 -21.54
CA ALA A 500 -9.66 2.26 -22.51
C ALA A 500 -8.85 3.56 -22.40
N ILE A 501 -8.57 4.03 -21.17
CA ILE A 501 -7.70 5.19 -20.94
C ILE A 501 -6.29 4.91 -21.48
N TYR A 502 -5.67 3.79 -21.08
CA TYR A 502 -4.33 3.43 -21.56
C TYR A 502 -4.27 3.35 -23.09
N SER A 503 -5.26 2.73 -23.74
CA SER A 503 -5.29 2.65 -25.20
C SER A 503 -5.39 4.02 -25.88
N LEU A 504 -6.06 5.00 -25.27
CA LEU A 504 -6.15 6.36 -25.79
C LEU A 504 -4.85 7.13 -25.55
N LEU A 505 -4.23 6.99 -24.38
CA LEU A 505 -2.95 7.60 -24.06
C LEU A 505 -1.83 7.11 -25.00
N GLU A 506 -1.79 5.82 -25.35
CA GLU A 506 -0.82 5.29 -26.32
C GLU A 506 -1.00 5.85 -27.74
N LYS A 507 -2.23 6.24 -28.10
CA LYS A 507 -2.57 6.79 -29.41
C LYS A 507 -2.46 8.32 -29.46
N GLU A 508 -2.40 8.97 -28.30
CA GLU A 508 -2.35 10.42 -28.19
C GLU A 508 -0.99 10.94 -28.67
N ARG A 509 -1.01 11.81 -29.69
CA ARG A 509 0.20 12.42 -30.27
C ARG A 509 0.17 13.94 -30.24
N THR A 510 -0.88 14.52 -29.69
CA THR A 510 -1.06 15.97 -29.59
C THR A 510 -0.09 16.57 -28.57
N SER A 511 0.46 17.74 -28.89
CA SER A 511 1.37 18.44 -27.97
C SER A 511 0.62 18.96 -26.75
N ALA A 512 1.33 19.18 -25.64
CA ALA A 512 0.73 19.73 -24.42
C ALA A 512 0.09 21.11 -24.68
N ALA A 513 0.69 21.95 -25.52
CA ALA A 513 0.15 23.25 -25.89
C ALA A 513 -1.18 23.14 -26.66
N GLU A 514 -1.26 22.26 -27.65
CA GLU A 514 -2.47 22.06 -28.44
C GLU A 514 -3.60 21.45 -27.59
N LEU A 515 -3.26 20.46 -26.77
CA LEU A 515 -4.19 19.78 -25.87
C LEU A 515 -4.81 20.75 -24.85
N LEU A 516 -3.97 21.52 -24.16
CA LEU A 516 -4.42 22.51 -23.18
C LEU A 516 -5.19 23.66 -23.83
N SER A 517 -4.81 24.08 -25.04
CA SER A 517 -5.54 25.11 -25.79
C SER A 517 -6.97 24.68 -26.11
N ALA A 518 -7.19 23.40 -26.40
CA ALA A 518 -8.51 22.85 -26.67
C ALA A 518 -9.37 22.68 -25.40
N ILE A 519 -8.77 22.23 -24.30
CA ILE A 519 -9.51 21.84 -23.08
C ILE A 519 -9.68 23.00 -22.10
N ARG A 520 -8.66 23.87 -21.98
CA ARG A 520 -8.58 24.98 -21.03
C ARG A 520 -7.99 26.24 -21.69
N PRO A 521 -8.71 26.86 -22.65
CA PRO A 521 -8.25 28.08 -23.29
C PRO A 521 -8.04 29.20 -22.26
N LEU A 522 -6.89 29.88 -22.36
CA LEU A 522 -6.54 30.97 -21.46
C LEU A 522 -7.36 32.22 -21.79
N LYS A 523 -7.87 32.88 -20.74
CA LYS A 523 -8.57 34.16 -20.87
C LYS A 523 -7.57 35.31 -20.91
N PRO A 524 -7.88 36.48 -21.49
CA PRO A 524 -6.99 37.64 -21.42
C PRO A 524 -6.65 38.07 -19.98
N LEU A 525 -5.42 38.54 -19.77
CA LEU A 525 -4.95 39.04 -18.47
C LEU A 525 -5.00 40.56 -18.43
N VAL A 526 -5.65 41.13 -17.42
CA VAL A 526 -5.70 42.59 -17.21
C VAL A 526 -4.44 43.05 -16.46
N ALA A 527 -3.83 44.15 -16.93
CA ALA A 527 -2.79 44.88 -16.20
C ALA A 527 -3.43 45.71 -15.07
N ALA A 528 -3.84 45.03 -14.00
CA ALA A 528 -4.67 45.59 -12.93
C ALA A 528 -4.01 46.77 -12.22
N ARG A 529 -2.69 46.72 -12.02
CA ARG A 529 -1.94 47.83 -11.42
C ARG A 529 -1.94 49.07 -12.32
N HIS A 530 -1.71 48.89 -13.63
CA HIS A 530 -1.76 49.99 -14.60
C HIS A 530 -3.14 50.65 -14.57
N TYR A 531 -4.21 49.85 -14.66
CA TYR A 531 -5.58 50.34 -14.60
C TYR A 531 -5.87 51.11 -13.30
N THR A 532 -5.43 50.60 -12.16
CA THR A 532 -5.63 51.27 -10.86
C THR A 532 -4.85 52.59 -10.76
N THR A 533 -3.70 52.69 -11.43
CA THR A 533 -2.80 53.86 -11.34
C THR A 533 -3.15 54.94 -12.36
N THR A 534 -3.50 54.56 -13.60
CA THR A 534 -3.69 55.48 -14.73
C THR A 534 -5.13 55.62 -15.16
N GLY A 535 -6.04 54.76 -14.69
CA GLY A 535 -7.43 54.68 -15.15
C GLY A 535 -7.60 54.08 -16.55
N THR A 536 -6.51 53.71 -17.24
CA THR A 536 -6.54 53.15 -18.60
C THR A 536 -6.54 51.63 -18.54
N LEU A 537 -7.54 50.99 -19.17
CA LEU A 537 -7.60 49.53 -19.24
C LEU A 537 -6.60 49.02 -20.27
N ARG A 538 -5.64 48.21 -19.82
CA ARG A 538 -4.74 47.45 -20.68
C ARG A 538 -4.84 45.95 -20.39
N TYR A 539 -4.80 45.14 -21.43
CA TYR A 539 -4.94 43.70 -21.29
C TYR A 539 -4.13 42.92 -22.33
N PHE A 540 -3.56 41.81 -21.87
CA PHE A 540 -2.67 40.94 -22.63
C PHE A 540 -3.43 39.71 -23.08
N GLU A 541 -3.17 39.28 -24.30
CA GLU A 541 -3.56 37.96 -24.77
C GLU A 541 -2.73 36.89 -24.07
N GLN A 542 -3.32 35.73 -23.81
CA GLN A 542 -2.63 34.59 -23.22
C GLN A 542 -2.73 33.37 -24.14
N ARG A 543 -1.63 32.66 -24.38
CA ARG A 543 -1.61 31.44 -25.21
C ARG A 543 -0.65 30.40 -24.65
N TYR A 544 -0.96 29.12 -24.88
CA TYR A 544 0.03 28.06 -24.77
C TYR A 544 0.81 27.98 -26.08
N VAL A 545 2.12 27.77 -25.98
CA VAL A 545 3.04 27.60 -27.12
C VAL A 545 4.02 26.48 -26.82
N ASP A 546 4.62 25.91 -27.85
CA ASP A 546 5.59 24.81 -27.77
C ASP A 546 6.72 25.02 -28.79
N SER A 547 7.64 24.07 -28.88
CA SER A 547 8.77 24.06 -29.80
C SER A 547 8.38 24.01 -31.28
N LEU A 548 7.14 23.63 -31.60
CA LEU A 548 6.61 23.70 -32.96
C LEU A 548 6.20 25.14 -33.34
N THR A 549 6.08 26.02 -32.36
CA THR A 549 5.70 27.42 -32.53
C THR A 549 6.94 28.30 -32.73
N ASN A 550 7.06 28.97 -33.88
CA ASN A 550 8.11 29.97 -34.07
C ASN A 550 7.79 31.25 -33.28
N LEU A 551 8.49 31.47 -32.16
CA LEU A 551 8.30 32.64 -31.30
C LEU A 551 8.49 33.98 -32.04
N ALA A 552 9.33 34.02 -33.08
CA ALA A 552 9.60 35.23 -33.86
C ALA A 552 8.44 35.63 -34.79
N GLU A 553 7.50 34.72 -35.05
CA GLU A 553 6.34 34.94 -35.91
C GLU A 553 5.04 35.19 -35.12
N LEU A 554 5.13 35.23 -33.78
CA LEU A 554 3.97 35.47 -32.93
C LEU A 554 3.42 36.89 -33.13
N GLN A 555 2.10 36.99 -33.26
CA GLN A 555 1.32 38.23 -33.30
C GLN A 555 0.06 38.08 -32.44
N CYS A 556 -0.48 39.17 -31.90
CA CYS A 556 -1.78 39.14 -31.21
C CYS A 556 -2.93 38.78 -32.17
N SER A 557 -3.93 38.04 -31.69
CA SER A 557 -5.07 37.58 -32.50
C SER A 557 -6.06 38.72 -32.81
N ILE A 558 -6.09 39.74 -31.95
CA ILE A 558 -6.91 40.94 -32.08
C ILE A 558 -6.02 42.17 -31.86
N ALA A 559 -6.21 43.20 -32.69
CA ALA A 559 -5.43 44.43 -32.63
C ALA A 559 -5.50 45.15 -31.28
N ASN A 560 -6.60 44.99 -30.53
CA ASN A 560 -6.84 45.69 -29.26
C ASN A 560 -6.06 45.13 -28.05
N TYR A 561 -5.39 43.98 -28.18
CA TYR A 561 -4.51 43.50 -27.11
C TYR A 561 -3.26 44.38 -27.02
N ASP A 562 -2.83 44.70 -25.81
CA ASP A 562 -1.64 45.52 -25.56
C ASP A 562 -0.34 44.71 -25.58
N GLY A 563 -0.42 43.38 -25.58
CA GLY A 563 0.72 42.46 -25.63
C GLY A 563 0.30 40.99 -25.56
N LEU A 564 1.29 40.10 -25.61
CA LEU A 564 1.09 38.64 -25.60
C LEU A 564 1.89 37.98 -24.47
N ILE A 565 1.23 37.09 -23.73
CA ILE A 565 1.84 36.18 -22.76
C ILE A 565 1.78 34.76 -23.33
N ALA A 566 2.93 34.19 -23.61
CA ALA A 566 3.09 32.86 -24.16
C ALA A 566 3.60 31.91 -23.06
N TYR A 567 2.79 30.92 -22.71
CA TYR A 567 3.16 29.87 -21.76
C TYR A 567 3.82 28.72 -22.51
N TRP A 568 5.10 28.50 -22.25
CA TRP A 568 5.94 27.53 -22.93
C TRP A 568 5.73 26.12 -22.37
N MET A 569 5.23 25.22 -23.23
CA MET A 569 4.80 23.86 -22.88
C MET A 569 5.79 22.80 -23.39
N ASP A 570 7.09 23.12 -23.40
CA ASP A 570 8.15 22.18 -23.76
C ASP A 570 9.30 22.18 -22.77
N VAL A 571 9.94 21.02 -22.59
CA VAL A 571 11.05 20.83 -21.65
C VAL A 571 12.28 21.64 -22.08
N GLN A 572 12.55 21.67 -23.37
CA GLN A 572 13.65 22.47 -23.92
C GLN A 572 13.22 23.93 -24.01
N LEU A 573 13.92 24.79 -23.28
CA LEU A 573 13.71 26.24 -23.37
C LEU A 573 14.19 26.77 -24.73
N PRO A 574 13.52 27.79 -25.28
CA PRO A 574 13.93 28.41 -26.54
C PRO A 574 15.27 29.13 -26.37
N GLU A 575 16.20 28.94 -27.32
CA GLU A 575 17.54 29.57 -27.29
C GLU A 575 17.47 31.10 -27.41
N GLN A 576 16.48 31.61 -28.15
CA GLN A 576 16.25 33.04 -28.36
C GLN A 576 14.78 33.38 -28.16
N ILE A 577 14.51 34.35 -27.29
CA ILE A 577 13.16 34.86 -27.03
C ILE A 577 13.08 36.29 -27.57
N PRO A 578 12.21 36.57 -28.55
CA PRO A 578 12.08 37.91 -29.09
C PRO A 578 11.47 38.85 -28.05
N GLY A 579 11.85 40.13 -28.11
CA GLY A 579 11.33 41.13 -27.17
C GLY A 579 9.95 41.66 -27.51
N GLN A 580 9.51 41.48 -28.76
CA GLN A 580 8.23 41.94 -29.25
C GLN A 580 7.63 40.91 -30.21
N THR A 581 6.31 40.94 -30.33
CA THR A 581 5.58 40.27 -31.40
C THR A 581 5.80 40.99 -32.74
N VAL A 582 5.44 40.34 -33.85
CA VAL A 582 5.56 40.89 -35.21
C VAL A 582 4.78 42.20 -35.37
N ASP A 583 3.65 42.34 -34.67
CA ASP A 583 2.84 43.57 -34.63
C ASP A 583 3.38 44.65 -33.67
N GLY A 584 4.62 44.50 -33.18
CA GLY A 584 5.35 45.50 -32.39
C GLY A 584 4.90 45.60 -30.93
N LYS A 585 4.21 44.58 -30.40
CA LYS A 585 3.71 44.58 -29.03
C LYS A 585 4.65 43.81 -28.10
N PRO A 586 4.66 44.11 -26.79
CA PRO A 586 5.47 43.36 -25.82
C PRO A 586 5.13 41.87 -25.82
N LEU A 587 6.16 41.03 -25.86
CA LEU A 587 6.06 39.59 -25.66
C LEU A 587 6.60 39.21 -24.28
N ILE A 588 5.84 38.36 -23.58
CA ILE A 588 6.21 37.74 -22.32
C ILE A 588 6.17 36.24 -22.53
N VAL A 589 7.23 35.53 -22.12
CA VAL A 589 7.28 34.06 -22.17
C VAL A 589 7.41 33.52 -20.75
N VAL A 590 6.58 32.54 -20.40
CA VAL A 590 6.57 31.92 -19.07
C VAL A 590 6.75 30.42 -19.22
N SER A 591 7.76 29.84 -18.59
CA SER A 591 7.91 28.38 -18.46
C SER A 591 7.61 27.92 -17.05
N THR A 592 7.10 26.68 -16.93
CA THR A 592 6.77 26.04 -15.65
C THR A 592 7.62 24.79 -15.44
N THR A 593 7.96 24.52 -14.18
CA THR A 593 8.63 23.27 -13.76
C THR A 593 7.66 22.09 -13.65
N LYS A 594 6.35 22.34 -13.71
CA LYS A 594 5.30 21.32 -13.54
C LYS A 594 4.76 20.79 -14.87
N LEU A 595 5.54 20.86 -15.94
CA LEU A 595 5.11 20.51 -17.29
C LEU A 595 4.63 19.05 -17.40
N ASP A 596 5.42 18.09 -16.92
CA ASP A 596 5.08 16.65 -16.99
C ASP A 596 3.77 16.32 -16.26
N LEU A 597 3.58 16.92 -15.08
CA LEU A 597 2.36 16.77 -14.30
C LEU A 597 1.16 17.41 -15.01
N LEU A 598 1.35 18.59 -15.61
CA LEU A 598 0.29 19.27 -16.33
C LEU A 598 -0.13 18.51 -17.59
N GLN A 599 0.84 17.99 -18.33
CA GLN A 599 0.62 17.17 -19.52
C GLN A 599 -0.14 15.88 -19.18
N SER A 600 0.30 15.14 -18.16
CA SER A 600 -0.36 13.89 -17.78
C SER A 600 -1.81 14.12 -17.34
N ARG A 601 -2.10 15.18 -16.56
CA ARG A 601 -3.47 15.54 -16.15
C ARG A 601 -4.35 15.96 -17.32
N ALA A 602 -3.81 16.71 -18.28
CA ALA A 602 -4.54 17.10 -19.47
C ALA A 602 -4.89 15.88 -20.35
N GLN A 603 -3.94 14.95 -20.51
CA GLN A 603 -4.15 13.73 -21.29
C GLN A 603 -5.18 12.79 -20.63
N GLU A 604 -5.09 12.60 -19.31
CA GLU A 604 -6.05 11.79 -18.54
C GLU A 604 -7.48 12.36 -18.65
N PHE A 605 -7.64 13.68 -18.47
CA PHE A 605 -8.93 14.35 -18.64
C PHE A 605 -9.46 14.17 -20.06
N GLN A 606 -8.63 14.36 -21.08
CA GLN A 606 -9.05 14.23 -22.47
C GLN A 606 -9.44 12.79 -22.83
N ALA A 607 -8.72 11.79 -22.30
CA ALA A 607 -9.05 10.39 -22.49
C ALA A 607 -10.43 10.08 -21.89
N LEU A 608 -10.69 10.49 -20.65
CA LEU A 608 -11.98 10.32 -19.98
C LEU A 608 -13.12 11.06 -20.72
N ASN A 609 -12.87 12.29 -21.16
CA ASN A 609 -13.84 13.08 -21.93
C ASN A 609 -14.17 12.40 -23.27
N THR A 610 -13.16 11.86 -23.94
CA THR A 610 -13.32 11.10 -25.19
C THR A 610 -14.12 9.83 -24.97
N ILE A 611 -13.80 9.07 -23.91
CA ILE A 611 -14.54 7.86 -23.52
C ILE A 611 -16.01 8.22 -23.29
N GLN A 612 -16.30 9.23 -22.46
CA GLN A 612 -17.66 9.65 -22.14
C GLN A 612 -18.54 9.91 -23.37
N HIS A 613 -17.96 10.50 -24.40
CA HIS A 613 -18.68 10.92 -25.60
C HIS A 613 -18.66 9.91 -26.75
N LYS A 614 -17.60 9.09 -26.87
CA LYS A 614 -17.37 8.24 -28.06
C LYS A 614 -17.49 6.74 -27.81
N ALA A 615 -17.37 6.25 -26.57
CA ALA A 615 -17.49 4.82 -26.30
C ALA A 615 -18.96 4.38 -26.40
N ALA A 616 -19.27 3.55 -27.40
CA ALA A 616 -20.62 3.07 -27.67
C ALA A 616 -21.14 2.19 -26.53
N GLU A 617 -20.23 1.51 -25.84
CA GLU A 617 -20.49 0.65 -24.68
C GLU A 617 -21.17 1.43 -23.55
N LEU A 618 -20.85 2.71 -23.37
CA LEU A 618 -21.45 3.56 -22.33
C LEU A 618 -22.92 3.90 -22.61
N GLN A 619 -23.44 3.69 -23.82
CA GLN A 619 -24.85 3.95 -24.15
C GLN A 619 -25.78 2.88 -23.56
N THR A 620 -25.31 1.64 -23.51
CA THR A 620 -26.04 0.52 -22.91
C THR A 620 -25.61 0.26 -21.46
N ASP A 621 -24.42 0.74 -21.08
CA ASP A 621 -23.83 0.53 -19.77
C ASP A 621 -23.95 1.74 -18.84
N GLY A 622 -25.01 1.75 -18.03
CA GLY A 622 -25.26 2.83 -17.07
C GLY A 622 -24.23 2.92 -15.94
N VAL A 623 -23.51 1.83 -15.64
CA VAL A 623 -22.53 1.75 -14.56
C VAL A 623 -21.20 2.35 -15.03
N ALA A 624 -20.67 1.90 -16.16
CA ALA A 624 -19.48 2.51 -16.77
C ALA A 624 -19.70 4.00 -17.06
N ARG A 625 -20.92 4.39 -17.46
CA ARG A 625 -21.27 5.81 -17.65
C ARG A 625 -21.16 6.63 -16.38
N ARG A 626 -21.61 6.11 -15.24
CA ARG A 626 -21.49 6.79 -13.94
C ARG A 626 -20.03 6.86 -13.49
N GLU A 627 -19.27 5.78 -13.67
CA GLU A 627 -17.84 5.72 -13.34
C GLU A 627 -17.03 6.75 -14.12
N VAL A 628 -17.15 6.76 -15.45
CA VAL A 628 -16.46 7.72 -16.32
C VAL A 628 -16.85 9.14 -15.92
N ARG A 629 -18.12 9.39 -15.59
CA ARG A 629 -18.56 10.73 -15.15
C ARG A 629 -17.93 11.14 -13.82
N GLN A 630 -17.83 10.24 -12.84
CA GLN A 630 -17.21 10.54 -11.55
C GLN A 630 -15.70 10.81 -11.72
N ARG A 631 -15.00 9.93 -12.44
CA ARG A 631 -13.56 10.10 -12.72
C ARG A 631 -13.28 11.37 -13.51
N LEU A 632 -14.15 11.74 -14.46
CA LEU A 632 -14.01 12.98 -15.23
C LEU A 632 -14.08 14.22 -14.32
N VAL A 633 -15.00 14.26 -13.35
CA VAL A 633 -15.10 15.37 -12.37
C VAL A 633 -13.84 15.45 -11.51
N GLU A 634 -13.27 14.32 -11.10
CA GLU A 634 -12.04 14.31 -10.32
C GLU A 634 -10.82 14.74 -11.14
N ALA A 635 -10.67 14.21 -12.36
CA ALA A 635 -9.62 14.60 -13.30
C ALA A 635 -9.69 16.10 -13.64
N GLU A 636 -10.91 16.63 -13.80
CA GLU A 636 -11.16 18.06 -14.01
C GLU A 636 -10.62 18.90 -12.86
N ARG A 637 -11.00 18.55 -11.62
CA ARG A 637 -10.54 19.24 -10.42
C ARG A 637 -9.01 19.21 -10.30
N LEU A 638 -8.40 18.05 -10.53
CA LEU A 638 -6.95 17.88 -10.46
C LEU A 638 -6.20 18.67 -11.53
N LEU A 639 -6.73 18.72 -12.76
CA LEU A 639 -6.18 19.53 -13.84
C LEU A 639 -6.23 21.01 -13.49
N ASP A 640 -7.37 21.50 -12.99
CA ASP A 640 -7.56 22.91 -12.63
C ASP A 640 -6.65 23.30 -11.45
N GLU A 641 -6.51 22.45 -10.43
CA GLU A 641 -5.57 22.66 -9.33
C GLU A 641 -4.12 22.71 -9.81
N THR A 642 -3.74 21.79 -10.72
CA THR A 642 -2.40 21.73 -11.30
C THR A 642 -2.10 22.96 -12.15
N LEU A 643 -3.07 23.43 -12.96
CA LEU A 643 -2.95 24.67 -13.75
C LEU A 643 -2.69 25.89 -12.86
N ILE A 644 -3.46 26.02 -11.78
CA ILE A 644 -3.30 27.12 -10.81
C ILE A 644 -1.89 27.05 -10.20
N GLN A 645 -1.45 25.86 -9.80
CA GLN A 645 -0.14 25.68 -9.19
C GLN A 645 1.03 25.88 -10.16
N ALA A 646 0.90 25.40 -11.41
CA ALA A 646 1.94 25.46 -12.44
C ALA A 646 2.29 26.91 -12.81
N PHE A 647 1.30 27.80 -12.80
CA PHE A 647 1.49 29.21 -13.16
C PHE A 647 1.43 30.15 -11.94
N ASN A 648 1.52 29.62 -10.72
CA ASN A 648 1.59 30.43 -9.52
C ASN A 648 3.01 30.98 -9.28
N TRP A 649 3.13 32.29 -9.14
CA TRP A 649 4.40 32.96 -8.88
C TRP A 649 4.94 32.77 -7.46
N LEU A 650 4.12 32.31 -6.50
CA LEU A 650 4.50 32.21 -5.07
C LEU A 650 5.53 31.11 -4.76
N GLU A 651 5.67 30.10 -5.61
CA GLU A 651 6.60 28.99 -5.38
C GLU A 651 8.02 29.26 -5.93
N GLY A 652 8.23 30.36 -6.67
CA GLY A 652 9.55 30.78 -7.17
C GLY A 652 10.21 29.85 -8.19
N GLN A 653 9.46 28.90 -8.76
CA GLN A 653 9.99 27.87 -9.67
C GLN A 653 9.82 28.19 -11.16
N ASN A 654 9.01 29.18 -11.53
CA ASN A 654 8.74 29.52 -12.92
C ASN A 654 9.82 30.45 -13.49
N THR A 655 10.19 30.23 -14.75
CA THR A 655 11.11 31.13 -15.46
C THR A 655 10.30 32.08 -16.33
N CYS A 656 10.59 33.39 -16.25
CA CYS A 656 9.86 34.41 -16.99
C CYS A 656 10.81 35.27 -17.81
N TRP A 657 10.46 35.51 -19.07
CA TRP A 657 11.12 36.49 -19.92
C TRP A 657 10.14 37.61 -20.26
N ILE A 658 10.56 38.86 -20.05
CA ILE A 658 9.79 40.04 -20.43
C ILE A 658 10.61 40.81 -21.43
N ALA A 659 10.05 41.04 -22.62
CA ALA A 659 10.74 41.71 -23.72
C ALA A 659 12.13 41.11 -24.02
N GLY A 660 12.23 39.77 -23.98
CA GLY A 660 13.45 39.02 -24.30
C GLY A 660 14.50 38.97 -23.18
N GLN A 661 14.23 39.61 -22.03
CA GLN A 661 15.13 39.59 -20.87
C GLN A 661 14.58 38.68 -19.78
N LEU A 662 15.46 37.86 -19.20
CA LEU A 662 15.14 36.99 -18.07
C LEU A 662 14.85 37.83 -16.83
N GLU A 663 13.72 37.58 -16.18
CA GLU A 663 13.23 38.34 -15.03
C GLU A 663 12.81 37.39 -13.90
N GLU A 664 13.29 37.66 -12.68
CA GLU A 664 12.91 36.90 -11.50
C GLU A 664 11.59 37.42 -10.94
N ILE A 665 10.58 36.53 -10.90
CA ILE A 665 9.23 36.87 -10.44
C ILE A 665 8.83 35.93 -9.30
N GLY A 666 9.05 36.39 -8.07
CA GLY A 666 8.67 35.63 -6.87
C GLY A 666 7.25 35.90 -6.35
N GLN A 667 6.53 36.88 -6.91
CA GLN A 667 5.19 37.27 -6.46
C GLN A 667 4.34 37.86 -7.59
N VAL A 668 3.03 37.59 -7.57
CA VAL A 668 2.04 38.14 -8.52
C VAL A 668 2.09 39.68 -8.58
N ARG A 669 2.36 40.33 -7.44
CA ARG A 669 2.46 41.80 -7.37
C ARG A 669 3.62 42.36 -8.19
N ILE A 670 4.74 41.63 -8.25
CA ILE A 670 5.92 41.99 -9.05
C ILE A 670 5.58 41.82 -10.53
N PHE A 671 4.95 40.70 -10.90
CA PHE A 671 4.50 40.49 -12.28
C PHE A 671 3.57 41.60 -12.77
N GLN A 672 2.55 41.94 -11.98
CA GLN A 672 1.63 43.04 -12.29
C GLN A 672 2.32 44.41 -12.38
N SER A 673 3.44 44.61 -11.68
CA SER A 673 4.25 45.83 -11.81
C SER A 673 5.01 45.93 -13.13
N LYS A 674 5.43 44.78 -13.69
CA LYS A 674 6.11 44.71 -14.98
C LYS A 674 5.16 44.85 -16.18
N LEU A 675 3.88 44.51 -15.99
CA LEU A 675 2.82 44.71 -16.98
C LEU A 675 2.36 46.17 -17.09
N SER A 676 2.74 47.03 -16.13
CA SER A 676 2.29 48.43 -16.02
C SER A 676 3.27 49.40 -16.62
#